data_AF-A0AAU2IP33-F1
#
_entry.id   AF-A0AAU2IP33-F1
#
_cell.length_a   1.000
_cell.length_b   1.000
_cell.length_c   1.000
_cell.angle_alpha   90.00
_cell.angle_beta   90.00
_cell.angle_gamma   90.00
#
_symmetry.space_group_name_H-M   'P 1'
#
loop_
_entity.id
_entity.type
_entity.pdbx_description
1 polymer ?
#
loop_
_entity_poly.entity_id
_entity_poly.type
_entity_poly.pdbx_seq_one_letter_code
_entity_poly.pdbx_strand_id
1 'polypeptide(L)'
;MTEIVRTRLRPPRPVAARIARPRAAAAFAEAADVPLVCVEADAGYGKTTLVDAVTTGAHRAWYALTPADRDPHTFLAHLTAAVTITQDDAGDPESLSGSWSALLDRALDRIDEWAAAGGTYIVLDDYHVVHGSPVDAVVGRLVDVLPTRVQIVATSRTHLDPESWGGRNARYDAVRVIDRGLLAFDDDETVAYFHSRFGVSLPPPVVEVLVEETEGWPIALSLIGRRLHRGHHCTEELLAALPAGRDAAFDFLGNQVFAEQPLDVQRFLLDVSVLSPLTPEACAAVAGTTMEVAARTLRGIAAAGLFCAETDAGSYRMHHLFRHFLISQIDPARRRELHAAAARHHRAGGEYERAATHALASQQPEAAARDVAVISGQLLASGRHLTLLALTDDLGPALDEHPALLVARSHAVRLSSRFDEAIDLARRAAQLIDPEAGEDLGEALRAELAVHLDTVHPARAEEVLERLTAVGPHGHDLLAPRIENEINRGRLAHAARLLERAGDVHTAALRPRLLVRQGRLLEARSLLERFTDDHSRIPMAHRESSALLAWMHALLGHADRAAEHARVGIGLGRDLRSPLLTCVSTGRLGLALVTGSGPTDVRQAHQHLLASLELAERLGVDRFRAEPLMGLTVLADRMGRPEDTLRFGIDAVEILASAGDRYLEAMARLAIGAALASRHDPTARTWLKEARELAHECGDALVPLLCDQWLASLDLAEGDRAAFAARAQDVLTRTVHLNLTDIWLTPGWLGITDEAVRRAWLDAAWAERCAAAHAAYLQDKISPPADGTTTHPSPPAQSVLRVTTLGGFAVDRGGVTLTAESFGRRKAIEILLLLCASERHSQSRSELQDKLWPELSREKASVRFRVALHALHHVLEPERAPREPTRFVRTSADRIWLDPHSVTIDADEFRVHADQLLASAECDPAEGQKVLGAYQQPFLHDYPAIEWAIPVRDELAVRFTELTLATAELLLETGDHTAAIAACRRLLAHDPFVEPAYEVVAAARLAAGDSAGAHRAFRECERLFEEELDIRPTWTLNASGVHSLRHVR
;
A
#
# COMPACT_ATOMS: atom_id res chain seq x y z
N MET A 1 12.53 24.21 -12.29
CA MET A 1 11.32 24.94 -11.85
C MET A 1 10.18 24.61 -12.79
N THR A 2 8.98 24.35 -12.27
CA THR A 2 7.79 24.10 -13.11
C THR A 2 7.16 25.45 -13.46
N GLU A 3 7.02 25.74 -14.74
CA GLU A 3 6.33 26.95 -15.19
C GLU A 3 4.82 26.83 -14.89
N ILE A 4 4.27 27.79 -14.16
CA ILE A 4 2.85 27.80 -13.80
C ILE A 4 2.04 28.47 -14.92
N VAL A 5 1.21 27.68 -15.58
CA VAL A 5 0.37 28.18 -16.67
C VAL A 5 -0.97 28.68 -16.10
N ARG A 6 -1.04 29.98 -15.78
CA ARG A 6 -2.21 30.63 -15.13
C ARG A 6 -3.54 30.40 -15.86
N THR A 7 -3.54 30.28 -17.18
CA THR A 7 -4.78 30.01 -17.95
C THR A 7 -5.43 28.66 -17.61
N ARG A 8 -4.69 27.72 -17.04
CA ARG A 8 -5.20 26.44 -16.55
C ARG A 8 -5.79 26.53 -15.15
N LEU A 9 -5.48 27.60 -14.42
CA LEU A 9 -5.84 27.77 -13.01
C LEU A 9 -7.07 28.65 -12.79
N ARG A 10 -7.79 28.96 -13.87
CA ARG A 10 -8.99 29.80 -13.84
C ARG A 10 -10.16 29.05 -14.47
N PRO A 11 -11.37 29.22 -13.93
CA PRO A 11 -12.57 28.70 -14.57
C PRO A 11 -12.72 29.33 -15.96
N PRO A 12 -13.21 28.59 -16.96
CA PRO A 12 -13.51 29.15 -18.26
C PRO A 12 -14.53 30.28 -18.13
N ARG A 13 -14.41 31.33 -18.97
CA ARG A 13 -15.36 32.45 -18.96
C ARG A 13 -16.79 31.92 -19.18
N PRO A 14 -17.78 32.37 -18.38
CA PRO A 14 -19.17 31.94 -18.52
C PRO A 14 -19.67 32.19 -19.95
N VAL A 15 -20.24 31.17 -20.59
CA VAL A 15 -21.00 31.37 -21.83
C VAL A 15 -22.24 32.19 -21.48
N ALA A 16 -22.50 33.28 -22.22
CA ALA A 16 -23.50 34.32 -21.90
C ALA A 16 -24.97 33.85 -21.74
N ALA A 17 -25.26 32.55 -21.91
CA ALA A 17 -26.58 31.96 -21.75
C ALA A 17 -26.44 30.56 -21.12
N ARG A 18 -26.24 30.52 -19.80
CA ARG A 18 -26.34 29.28 -19.02
C ARG A 18 -27.82 28.95 -18.82
N ILE A 19 -28.20 27.69 -19.00
CA ILE A 19 -29.53 27.22 -18.61
C ILE A 19 -29.51 26.67 -17.19
N ALA A 20 -30.67 26.72 -16.54
CA ALA A 20 -30.88 26.03 -15.27
C ALA A 20 -30.81 24.51 -15.49
N ARG A 21 -30.12 23.81 -14.59
CA ARG A 21 -29.88 22.35 -14.64
C ARG A 21 -30.30 21.74 -13.31
N PRO A 22 -31.61 21.77 -12.98
CA PRO A 22 -32.10 21.51 -11.62
C PRO A 22 -31.79 20.09 -11.14
N ARG A 23 -31.85 19.09 -12.03
CA ARG A 23 -31.56 17.69 -11.69
C ARG A 23 -30.10 17.49 -11.29
N ALA A 24 -29.18 17.93 -12.15
CA ALA A 24 -27.75 17.82 -11.89
C ALA A 24 -27.29 18.70 -10.71
N ALA A 25 -27.90 19.88 -10.53
CA ALA A 25 -27.63 20.75 -9.40
C ALA A 25 -28.14 20.16 -8.07
N ALA A 26 -29.30 19.51 -8.07
CA ALA A 26 -29.81 18.80 -6.89
C ALA A 26 -28.90 17.63 -6.49
N ALA A 27 -28.49 16.80 -7.46
CA ALA A 27 -27.55 15.71 -7.21
C ALA A 27 -26.19 16.19 -6.66
N PHE A 28 -25.71 17.34 -7.14
CA PHE A 28 -24.51 17.98 -6.59
C PHE A 28 -24.71 18.48 -5.16
N ALA A 29 -25.88 19.06 -4.86
CA ALA A 29 -26.21 19.54 -3.52
C ALA A 29 -26.38 18.39 -2.50
N GLU A 30 -26.94 17.25 -2.92
CA GLU A 30 -27.01 16.02 -2.12
C GLU A 30 -25.63 15.45 -1.79
N ALA A 31 -24.60 15.80 -2.57
CA ALA A 31 -23.23 15.39 -2.37
C ALA A 31 -22.44 16.31 -1.41
N ALA A 32 -23.09 17.24 -0.69
CA ALA A 32 -22.39 18.24 0.11
C ALA A 32 -21.53 17.66 1.26
N ASP A 33 -21.89 16.47 1.76
CA ASP A 33 -21.24 15.85 2.92
C ASP A 33 -20.04 14.95 2.55
N VAL A 34 -19.78 14.72 1.27
CA VAL A 34 -18.64 13.91 0.81
C VAL A 34 -17.44 14.79 0.43
N PRO A 35 -16.20 14.38 0.72
CA PRO A 35 -15.01 15.17 0.38
C PRO A 35 -14.68 15.18 -1.12
N LEU A 36 -15.19 14.23 -1.90
CA LEU A 36 -14.89 14.10 -3.34
C LEU A 36 -16.17 13.86 -4.17
N VAL A 37 -16.37 14.70 -5.20
CA VAL A 37 -17.44 14.56 -6.19
C VAL A 37 -16.84 14.36 -7.58
N CYS A 38 -17.21 13.27 -8.24
CA CYS A 38 -16.79 12.93 -9.58
C CYS A 38 -17.91 13.23 -10.57
N VAL A 39 -17.64 14.08 -11.55
CA VAL A 39 -18.59 14.44 -12.61
C VAL A 39 -18.15 13.76 -13.90
N GLU A 40 -18.85 12.70 -14.28
CA GLU A 40 -18.42 11.74 -15.30
C GLU A 40 -19.37 11.72 -16.49
N ALA A 41 -18.86 12.03 -17.67
CA ALA A 41 -19.57 11.89 -18.93
C ALA A 41 -18.60 12.11 -20.09
N ASP A 42 -18.98 11.70 -21.29
CA ASP A 42 -18.20 11.98 -22.49
C ASP A 42 -18.03 13.49 -22.75
N ALA A 43 -17.17 13.78 -23.72
CA ALA A 43 -16.96 15.12 -24.25
C ALA A 43 -18.29 15.82 -24.61
N GLY A 44 -18.45 17.08 -24.22
CA GLY A 44 -19.58 17.91 -24.62
C GLY A 44 -20.88 17.82 -23.81
N TYR A 45 -20.95 16.95 -22.80
CA TYR A 45 -22.09 16.87 -21.86
C TYR A 45 -22.17 18.02 -20.84
N GLY A 46 -21.30 19.02 -20.95
CA GLY A 46 -21.35 20.21 -20.10
C GLY A 46 -20.83 20.01 -18.68
N LYS A 47 -19.99 18.99 -18.41
CA LYS A 47 -19.34 18.76 -17.10
C LYS A 47 -18.75 20.02 -16.47
N THR A 48 -17.79 20.64 -17.18
CA THR A 48 -17.13 21.88 -16.78
C THR A 48 -18.14 23.02 -16.59
N THR A 49 -19.20 23.09 -17.41
CA THR A 49 -20.25 24.10 -17.29
C THR A 49 -21.14 23.88 -16.07
N LEU A 50 -21.48 22.63 -15.74
CA LEU A 50 -22.21 22.27 -14.53
C LEU A 50 -21.39 22.66 -13.30
N VAL A 51 -20.14 22.17 -13.21
CA VAL A 51 -19.27 22.42 -12.06
C VAL A 51 -19.06 23.92 -11.86
N ASP A 52 -18.78 24.66 -12.94
CA ASP A 52 -18.70 26.11 -12.88
C ASP A 52 -20.02 26.74 -12.40
N ALA A 53 -21.18 26.28 -12.87
CA ALA A 53 -22.48 26.80 -12.44
C ALA A 53 -22.78 26.55 -10.96
N VAL A 54 -22.63 25.32 -10.46
CA VAL A 54 -22.95 24.94 -9.08
C VAL A 54 -21.96 25.49 -8.06
N THR A 55 -20.72 25.74 -8.47
CA THR A 55 -19.69 26.38 -7.63
C THR A 55 -19.64 27.90 -7.80
N THR A 56 -20.46 28.49 -8.69
CA THR A 56 -20.47 29.95 -8.90
C THR A 56 -20.94 30.64 -7.63
N GLY A 57 -20.15 31.62 -7.15
CA GLY A 57 -20.44 32.38 -5.93
C GLY A 57 -19.77 31.84 -4.66
N ALA A 58 -19.18 30.64 -4.72
CA ALA A 58 -18.29 30.13 -3.68
C ALA A 58 -16.84 30.54 -3.93
N HIS A 59 -16.03 30.54 -2.87
CA HIS A 59 -14.57 30.71 -3.00
C HIS A 59 -13.99 29.38 -3.50
N ARG A 60 -13.51 29.35 -4.75
CA ARG A 60 -13.12 28.12 -5.45
C ARG A 60 -11.76 28.24 -6.12
N ALA A 61 -10.98 27.16 -6.07
CA ALA A 61 -9.77 26.96 -6.86
C ALA A 61 -10.12 26.11 -8.10
N TRP A 62 -9.59 26.49 -9.26
CA TRP A 62 -9.79 25.74 -10.50
C TRP A 62 -8.46 25.25 -11.04
N TYR A 63 -8.39 24.00 -11.49
CA TYR A 63 -7.19 23.44 -12.07
C TYR A 63 -7.53 22.48 -13.23
N ALA A 64 -7.29 22.93 -14.45
CA ALA A 64 -7.44 22.14 -15.67
C ALA A 64 -6.19 21.28 -15.94
N LEU A 65 -6.35 19.97 -15.90
CA LEU A 65 -5.29 18.97 -15.97
C LEU A 65 -4.87 18.67 -17.41
N THR A 66 -3.63 18.22 -17.57
CA THR A 66 -2.96 17.84 -18.82
C THR A 66 -2.09 16.59 -18.58
N PRO A 67 -1.61 15.92 -19.64
CA PRO A 67 -0.72 14.76 -19.47
C PRO A 67 0.57 15.04 -18.68
N ALA A 68 1.07 16.29 -18.68
CA ALA A 68 2.26 16.68 -17.92
C ALA A 68 2.06 16.65 -16.40
N ASP A 69 0.79 16.67 -15.94
CA ASP A 69 0.46 16.61 -14.52
C ASP A 69 0.43 15.18 -13.99
N ARG A 70 0.68 14.16 -14.82
CA ARG A 70 0.91 12.78 -14.37
C ARG A 70 2.10 12.67 -13.42
N ASP A 71 3.02 13.65 -13.45
CA ASP A 71 4.06 13.83 -12.45
C ASP A 71 3.51 14.56 -11.20
N PRO A 72 3.58 13.94 -10.00
CA PRO A 72 3.10 14.55 -8.75
C PRO A 72 3.64 15.95 -8.47
N HIS A 73 4.90 16.22 -8.80
CA HIS A 73 5.49 17.55 -8.62
C HIS A 73 4.79 18.60 -9.49
N THR A 74 4.49 18.28 -10.75
CA THR A 74 3.77 19.21 -11.65
C THR A 74 2.36 19.48 -11.13
N PHE A 75 1.68 18.41 -10.71
CA PHE A 75 0.34 18.46 -10.13
C PHE A 75 0.29 19.35 -8.89
N LEU A 76 1.13 19.07 -7.89
CA LEU A 76 1.14 19.80 -6.63
C LEU A 76 1.56 21.27 -6.79
N ALA A 77 2.49 21.55 -7.69
CA ALA A 77 2.91 22.93 -7.95
C ALA A 77 1.75 23.79 -8.49
N HIS A 78 1.00 23.26 -9.47
CA HIS A 78 -0.16 23.95 -10.02
C HIS A 78 -1.36 23.94 -9.07
N LEU A 79 -1.57 22.88 -8.28
CA LEU A 79 -2.60 22.84 -7.25
C LEU A 79 -2.36 23.94 -6.19
N THR A 80 -1.13 24.03 -5.68
CA THR A 80 -0.71 25.08 -4.74
C THR A 80 -0.94 26.46 -5.34
N ALA A 81 -0.56 26.65 -6.61
CA ALA A 81 -0.82 27.90 -7.32
C ALA A 81 -2.31 28.19 -7.50
N ALA A 82 -3.14 27.18 -7.79
CA ALA A 82 -4.59 27.33 -7.97
C ALA A 82 -5.27 27.84 -6.69
N VAL A 83 -4.88 27.33 -5.52
CA VAL A 83 -5.43 27.81 -4.23
C VAL A 83 -4.85 29.17 -3.84
N THR A 84 -3.62 29.50 -4.26
CA THR A 84 -2.99 30.80 -3.95
C THR A 84 -3.55 31.95 -4.79
N ILE A 85 -3.75 31.75 -6.11
CA ILE A 85 -4.21 32.79 -7.06
C ILE A 85 -5.63 33.31 -6.77
N THR A 86 -6.39 32.62 -5.92
CA THR A 86 -7.76 33.00 -5.55
C THR A 86 -7.82 34.14 -4.52
N GLN A 87 -6.69 34.51 -3.91
CA GLN A 87 -6.56 35.75 -3.16
C GLN A 87 -6.18 36.87 -4.14
N ASP A 88 -6.79 38.05 -4.02
CA ASP A 88 -6.67 39.22 -4.90
C ASP A 88 -5.24 39.80 -5.07
N ASP A 89 -4.20 39.08 -4.62
CA ASP A 89 -2.81 39.47 -4.78
C ASP A 89 -2.17 38.69 -5.95
N ALA A 90 -1.78 39.44 -6.98
CA ALA A 90 -1.05 38.94 -8.14
C ALA A 90 0.41 38.59 -7.82
N GLY A 91 0.66 37.96 -6.67
CA GLY A 91 1.96 37.45 -6.30
C GLY A 91 2.51 36.50 -7.36
N ASP A 92 3.79 36.64 -7.67
CA ASP A 92 4.46 35.67 -8.52
C ASP A 92 4.34 34.28 -7.88
N PRO A 93 3.99 33.24 -8.64
CA PRO A 93 3.97 31.88 -8.12
C PRO A 93 5.35 31.59 -7.52
N GLU A 94 5.36 31.32 -6.22
CA GLU A 94 6.59 31.05 -5.47
C GLU A 94 7.36 29.92 -6.16
N SER A 95 8.69 30.02 -6.22
CA SER A 95 9.53 28.97 -6.81
C SER A 95 9.41 27.70 -5.96
N LEU A 96 8.49 26.82 -6.36
CA LEU A 96 8.26 25.55 -5.70
C LEU A 96 9.39 24.59 -6.10
N SER A 97 10.37 24.49 -5.21
CA SER A 97 11.43 23.49 -5.21
C SER A 97 11.31 22.64 -3.94
N GLY A 98 11.62 21.35 -4.07
CA GLY A 98 11.47 20.37 -3.01
C GLY A 98 10.97 19.05 -3.56
N SER A 99 10.98 18.03 -2.72
CA SER A 99 10.38 16.75 -3.06
C SER A 99 8.85 16.84 -3.10
N TRP A 100 8.20 15.87 -3.74
CA TRP A 100 6.75 15.92 -3.92
C TRP A 100 5.99 15.87 -2.57
N SER A 101 6.47 15.22 -1.50
CA SER A 101 5.75 15.32 -0.22
C SER A 101 5.96 16.67 0.47
N ALA A 102 7.15 17.29 0.37
CA ALA A 102 7.31 18.65 0.88
C ALA A 102 6.39 19.63 0.13
N LEU A 103 6.14 19.36 -1.16
CA LEU A 103 5.12 20.07 -1.94
C LEU A 103 3.69 19.69 -1.54
N LEU A 104 3.44 18.45 -1.11
CA LEU A 104 2.14 18.04 -0.59
C LEU A 104 1.85 18.73 0.74
N ASP A 105 2.80 18.74 1.67
CA ASP A 105 2.67 19.42 2.96
C ASP A 105 2.44 20.92 2.75
N ARG A 106 3.20 21.56 1.87
CA ARG A 106 2.97 22.97 1.49
C ARG A 106 1.60 23.18 0.83
N ALA A 107 1.17 22.26 -0.03
CA ALA A 107 -0.14 22.33 -0.66
C ALA A 107 -1.24 22.22 0.39
N LEU A 108 -1.10 21.32 1.37
CA LEU A 108 -2.00 21.15 2.50
C LEU A 108 -2.04 22.40 3.38
N ASP A 109 -0.89 22.93 3.80
CA ASP A 109 -0.80 24.18 4.56
C ASP A 109 -1.53 25.32 3.83
N ARG A 110 -1.30 25.43 2.51
CA ARG A 110 -1.94 26.47 1.69
C ARG A 110 -3.44 26.21 1.48
N ILE A 111 -3.87 24.96 1.38
CA ILE A 111 -5.29 24.58 1.34
C ILE A 111 -5.96 24.94 2.67
N ASP A 112 -5.31 24.72 3.82
CA ASP A 112 -5.82 25.08 5.14
C ASP A 112 -5.99 26.60 5.30
N GLU A 113 -4.97 27.38 4.91
CA GLU A 113 -5.04 28.85 4.89
C GLU A 113 -6.17 29.33 3.97
N TRP A 114 -6.27 28.74 2.77
CA TRP A 114 -7.30 29.06 1.79
C TRP A 114 -8.71 28.69 2.29
N ALA A 115 -8.87 27.54 2.93
CA ALA A 115 -10.11 27.09 3.56
C ALA A 115 -10.53 28.00 4.71
N ALA A 116 -9.58 28.43 5.55
CA ALA A 116 -9.81 29.40 6.62
C ALA A 116 -10.28 30.76 6.08
N ALA A 117 -9.82 31.14 4.89
CA ALA A 117 -10.31 32.31 4.14
C ALA A 117 -11.65 32.06 3.40
N GLY A 118 -12.36 30.97 3.71
CA GLY A 118 -13.67 30.64 3.14
C GLY A 118 -13.63 29.78 1.89
N GLY A 119 -12.46 29.26 1.49
CA GLY A 119 -12.31 28.31 0.39
C GLY A 119 -13.23 27.10 0.55
N THR A 120 -13.93 26.73 -0.52
CA THR A 120 -15.00 25.70 -0.49
C THR A 120 -14.75 24.58 -1.52
N TYR A 121 -14.43 24.92 -2.77
CA TYR A 121 -14.30 23.91 -3.84
C TYR A 121 -12.93 23.93 -4.52
N ILE A 122 -12.30 22.76 -4.63
CA ILE A 122 -11.11 22.55 -5.47
C ILE A 122 -11.54 21.75 -6.70
N VAL A 123 -11.60 22.41 -7.86
CA VAL A 123 -12.03 21.79 -9.12
C VAL A 123 -10.83 21.24 -9.89
N LEU A 124 -10.80 19.92 -10.08
CA LEU A 124 -9.83 19.21 -10.93
C LEU A 124 -10.51 18.85 -12.25
N ASP A 125 -10.33 19.69 -13.27
CA ASP A 125 -11.00 19.55 -14.57
C ASP A 125 -10.18 18.66 -15.52
N ASP A 126 -10.85 17.74 -16.22
CA ASP A 126 -10.28 16.71 -17.10
C ASP A 126 -9.37 15.67 -16.38
N TYR A 127 -9.75 15.19 -15.20
CA TYR A 127 -8.99 14.25 -14.35
C TYR A 127 -8.56 12.93 -15.02
N HIS A 128 -9.35 12.39 -15.96
CA HIS A 128 -8.97 11.22 -16.78
C HIS A 128 -7.57 11.30 -17.42
N VAL A 129 -7.01 12.48 -17.66
CA VAL A 129 -5.66 12.64 -18.23
C VAL A 129 -4.54 12.22 -17.27
N VAL A 130 -4.78 12.30 -15.96
CA VAL A 130 -3.85 11.88 -14.90
C VAL A 130 -4.25 10.59 -14.19
N HIS A 131 -5.47 10.10 -14.42
CA HIS A 131 -5.92 8.84 -13.82
C HIS A 131 -4.99 7.67 -14.17
N GLY A 132 -4.75 6.80 -13.18
CA GLY A 132 -3.77 5.70 -13.23
C GLY A 132 -2.32 6.14 -12.96
N SER A 133 -2.03 7.45 -12.87
CA SER A 133 -0.70 7.96 -12.52
C SER A 133 -0.51 8.08 -11.00
N PRO A 134 0.72 8.32 -10.50
CA PRO A 134 0.98 8.55 -9.07
C PRO A 134 0.15 9.68 -8.44
N VAL A 135 -0.46 10.56 -9.23
CA VAL A 135 -1.39 11.60 -8.76
C VAL A 135 -2.60 11.03 -8.02
N ASP A 136 -3.09 9.84 -8.39
CA ASP A 136 -4.24 9.26 -7.71
C ASP A 136 -3.97 9.09 -6.20
N ALA A 137 -2.78 8.62 -5.83
CA ALA A 137 -2.38 8.49 -4.43
C ALA A 137 -2.17 9.85 -3.72
N VAL A 138 -1.84 10.90 -4.48
CA VAL A 138 -1.77 12.27 -3.95
C VAL A 138 -3.17 12.78 -3.62
N VAL A 139 -4.12 12.59 -4.54
CA VAL A 139 -5.51 13.01 -4.34
C VAL A 139 -6.18 12.22 -3.21
N GLY A 140 -5.96 10.91 -3.12
CA GLY A 140 -6.47 10.11 -2.00
C GLY A 140 -5.95 10.60 -0.65
N ARG A 141 -4.67 10.96 -0.56
CA ARG A 141 -4.12 11.58 0.66
C ARG A 141 -4.72 12.95 0.97
N LEU A 142 -4.94 13.79 -0.04
CA LEU A 142 -5.63 15.06 0.17
C LEU A 142 -7.02 14.79 0.77
N VAL A 143 -7.81 13.91 0.15
CA VAL A 143 -9.15 13.53 0.63
C VAL A 143 -9.16 13.06 2.08
N ASP A 144 -8.15 12.27 2.50
CA ASP A 144 -8.03 11.77 3.87
C ASP A 144 -7.82 12.88 4.93
N VAL A 145 -7.26 14.04 4.54
CA VAL A 145 -6.85 15.11 5.48
C VAL A 145 -7.48 16.48 5.18
N LEU A 146 -8.34 16.58 4.18
CA LEU A 146 -8.99 17.85 3.81
C LEU A 146 -9.81 18.42 4.97
N PRO A 147 -9.83 19.76 5.15
CA PRO A 147 -10.75 20.40 6.07
C PRO A 147 -12.21 20.06 5.74
N THR A 148 -13.05 19.87 6.75
CA THR A 148 -14.48 19.49 6.62
C THR A 148 -15.34 20.42 5.76
N ARG A 149 -14.86 21.59 5.38
CA ARG A 149 -15.56 22.57 4.52
C ARG A 149 -15.09 22.58 3.07
N VAL A 150 -14.04 21.83 2.74
CA VAL A 150 -13.45 21.80 1.41
C VAL A 150 -13.84 20.50 0.71
N GLN A 151 -14.35 20.63 -0.50
CA GLN A 151 -14.71 19.51 -1.37
C GLN A 151 -13.87 19.55 -2.66
N ILE A 152 -13.32 18.41 -3.06
CA ILE A 152 -12.71 18.24 -4.37
C ILE A 152 -13.80 17.86 -5.37
N VAL A 153 -13.80 18.50 -6.54
CA VAL A 153 -14.69 18.18 -7.66
C VAL A 153 -13.84 17.77 -8.85
N ALA A 154 -13.84 16.50 -9.22
CA ALA A 154 -13.10 15.96 -10.34
C ALA A 154 -14.01 15.76 -11.55
N THR A 155 -13.69 16.34 -12.72
CA THR A 155 -14.42 16.05 -13.96
C THR A 155 -13.69 15.00 -14.78
N SER A 156 -14.42 14.05 -15.37
CA SER A 156 -13.82 12.97 -16.13
C SER A 156 -14.62 12.59 -17.37
N ARG A 157 -13.92 12.06 -18.39
CA ARG A 157 -14.52 11.49 -19.60
C ARG A 157 -14.69 9.99 -19.54
N THR A 158 -13.96 9.35 -18.64
CA THR A 158 -14.03 7.93 -18.36
C THR A 158 -14.45 7.75 -16.92
N HIS A 159 -14.93 6.56 -16.59
CA HIS A 159 -15.14 6.20 -15.20
C HIS A 159 -13.82 6.34 -14.41
N LEU A 160 -13.89 6.93 -13.22
CA LEU A 160 -12.79 7.00 -12.27
C LEU A 160 -13.01 5.94 -11.20
N ASP A 161 -12.10 4.97 -11.12
CA ASP A 161 -12.16 3.92 -10.10
C ASP A 161 -11.75 4.49 -8.73
N PRO A 162 -12.64 4.56 -7.73
CA PRO A 162 -12.31 5.07 -6.40
C PRO A 162 -11.20 4.29 -5.69
N GLU A 163 -11.02 3.00 -6.01
CA GLU A 163 -9.95 2.18 -5.43
C GLU A 163 -8.55 2.70 -5.81
N SER A 164 -8.43 3.43 -6.92
CA SER A 164 -7.14 3.93 -7.41
C SER A 164 -6.52 5.01 -6.50
N TRP A 165 -7.34 5.65 -5.66
CA TRP A 165 -6.90 6.73 -4.76
C TRP A 165 -6.24 6.23 -3.47
N GLY A 166 -6.44 4.97 -3.07
CA GLY A 166 -5.64 4.29 -2.04
C GLY A 166 -5.68 4.88 -0.60
N GLY A 167 -6.51 5.89 -0.32
CA GLY A 167 -6.68 6.50 1.00
C GLY A 167 -7.50 5.62 1.96
N ARG A 168 -7.30 5.75 3.27
CA ARG A 168 -8.07 4.97 4.28
C ARG A 168 -9.56 5.35 4.26
N ASN A 169 -9.87 6.59 3.88
CA ASN A 169 -11.23 7.12 3.80
C ASN A 169 -11.74 7.20 2.35
N ALA A 170 -10.94 6.90 1.32
CA ALA A 170 -11.37 6.82 -0.08
C ALA A 170 -12.19 5.55 -0.40
N ARG A 171 -13.09 5.17 0.52
CA ARG A 171 -14.11 4.13 0.35
C ARG A 171 -15.36 4.77 -0.26
N TYR A 172 -16.30 3.95 -0.77
CA TYR A 172 -17.49 4.40 -1.49
C TYR A 172 -18.28 5.54 -0.80
N ASP A 173 -18.27 5.59 0.54
CA ASP A 173 -18.93 6.65 1.33
C ASP A 173 -18.35 8.06 1.16
N ALA A 174 -17.11 8.20 0.66
CA ALA A 174 -16.42 9.48 0.51
C ALA A 174 -16.44 10.04 -0.91
N VAL A 175 -17.04 9.31 -1.87
CA VAL A 175 -17.04 9.66 -3.29
C VAL A 175 -18.45 9.63 -3.85
N ARG A 176 -18.91 10.75 -4.42
CA ARG A 176 -20.19 10.80 -5.14
C ARG A 176 -19.99 10.96 -6.63
N VAL A 177 -20.62 10.09 -7.44
CA VAL A 177 -20.57 10.17 -8.90
C VAL A 177 -21.84 10.83 -9.46
N ILE A 178 -21.65 11.89 -10.25
CA ILE A 178 -22.68 12.50 -11.11
C ILE A 178 -22.39 12.03 -12.53
N ASP A 179 -23.19 11.09 -12.99
CA ASP A 179 -22.96 10.39 -14.25
C ASP A 179 -23.54 11.13 -15.48
N ARG A 180 -23.38 10.46 -16.62
CA ARG A 180 -23.92 10.89 -17.91
C ARG A 180 -25.43 11.08 -17.91
N GLY A 181 -26.20 10.24 -17.21
CA GLY A 181 -27.66 10.30 -17.20
C GLY A 181 -28.20 11.58 -16.56
N LEU A 182 -27.51 12.10 -15.55
CA LEU A 182 -27.79 13.41 -14.95
C LEU A 182 -27.26 14.58 -15.78
N LEU A 183 -26.24 14.34 -16.61
CA LEU A 183 -25.63 15.34 -17.48
C LEU A 183 -26.26 15.42 -18.88
N ALA A 184 -27.00 14.42 -19.34
CA ALA A 184 -27.80 14.51 -20.55
C ALA A 184 -28.97 15.49 -20.32
N PHE A 185 -29.35 16.24 -21.34
CA PHE A 185 -30.55 17.08 -21.28
C PHE A 185 -31.76 16.16 -21.43
N ASP A 186 -32.73 16.30 -20.53
CA ASP A 186 -34.07 15.74 -20.76
C ASP A 186 -34.92 16.65 -21.64
N ASP A 187 -36.17 16.26 -21.84
CA ASP A 187 -37.12 16.99 -22.66
C ASP A 187 -37.35 18.42 -22.14
N ASP A 188 -37.50 18.59 -20.82
CA ASP A 188 -37.76 19.89 -20.18
C ASP A 188 -36.54 20.81 -20.30
N GLU A 189 -35.34 20.30 -20.02
CA GLU A 189 -34.08 21.02 -20.18
C GLU A 189 -33.80 21.35 -21.65
N THR A 190 -34.17 20.47 -22.58
CA THR A 190 -34.06 20.72 -24.04
C THR A 190 -35.00 21.84 -24.48
N VAL A 191 -36.26 21.82 -24.08
CA VAL A 191 -37.22 22.90 -24.36
C VAL A 191 -36.71 24.22 -23.80
N ALA A 192 -36.29 24.23 -22.53
CA ALA A 192 -35.75 25.41 -21.88
C ALA A 192 -34.48 25.94 -22.59
N TYR A 193 -33.61 25.04 -23.07
CA TYR A 193 -32.41 25.39 -23.83
C TYR A 193 -32.72 26.09 -25.14
N PHE A 194 -33.61 25.51 -25.96
CA PHE A 194 -33.95 26.11 -27.25
C PHE A 194 -34.65 27.45 -27.11
N HIS A 195 -35.56 27.56 -26.14
CA HIS A 195 -36.28 28.80 -25.88
C HIS A 195 -35.33 29.90 -25.39
N SER A 196 -34.52 29.62 -24.35
CA SER A 196 -33.64 30.64 -23.74
C SER A 196 -32.46 31.04 -24.62
N ARG A 197 -31.84 30.08 -25.33
CA ARG A 197 -30.61 30.31 -26.09
C ARG A 197 -30.87 30.80 -27.51
N PHE A 198 -31.91 30.30 -28.16
CA PHE A 198 -32.17 30.51 -29.58
C PHE A 198 -33.51 31.21 -29.85
N GLY A 199 -34.36 31.42 -28.83
CA GLY A 199 -35.70 31.96 -29.03
C GLY A 199 -36.59 31.05 -29.87
N VAL A 200 -36.29 29.74 -29.91
CA VAL A 200 -37.02 28.75 -30.72
C VAL A 200 -37.91 27.93 -29.78
N SER A 201 -39.19 27.81 -30.13
CA SER A 201 -40.13 26.95 -29.42
C SER A 201 -40.30 25.64 -30.19
N LEU A 202 -39.98 24.52 -29.56
CA LEU A 202 -40.06 23.19 -30.18
C LEU A 202 -41.37 22.48 -29.76
N PRO A 203 -42.10 21.82 -30.69
CA PRO A 203 -43.22 20.94 -30.34
C PRO A 203 -42.75 19.70 -29.55
N PRO A 204 -43.53 19.15 -28.60
CA PRO A 204 -43.11 17.99 -27.81
C PRO A 204 -42.65 16.76 -28.62
N PRO A 205 -43.34 16.36 -29.71
CA PRO A 205 -42.89 15.22 -30.52
C PRO A 205 -41.52 15.43 -31.18
N VAL A 206 -41.16 16.69 -31.45
CA VAL A 206 -39.85 17.06 -32.01
C VAL A 206 -38.77 17.00 -30.93
N VAL A 207 -39.10 17.37 -29.70
CA VAL A 207 -38.18 17.31 -28.55
C VAL A 207 -37.83 15.86 -28.26
N GLU A 208 -38.82 14.96 -28.21
CA GLU A 208 -38.60 13.52 -28.00
C GLU A 208 -37.61 12.96 -29.03
N VAL A 209 -37.83 13.22 -30.33
CA VAL A 209 -36.91 12.77 -31.40
C VAL A 209 -35.52 13.41 -31.26
N LEU A 210 -35.44 14.69 -30.91
CA LEU A 210 -34.14 15.35 -30.70
C LEU A 210 -33.37 14.73 -29.53
N VAL A 211 -34.05 14.47 -28.41
CA VAL A 211 -33.44 13.85 -27.23
C VAL A 211 -33.02 12.41 -27.53
N GLU A 212 -33.84 11.65 -28.27
CA GLU A 212 -33.53 10.28 -28.69
C GLU A 212 -32.30 10.23 -29.62
N GLU A 213 -32.30 11.01 -30.70
CA GLU A 213 -31.23 10.98 -31.71
C GLU A 213 -29.92 11.62 -31.23
N THR A 214 -29.99 12.59 -30.31
CA THR A 214 -28.80 13.24 -29.74
C THR A 214 -28.39 12.69 -28.38
N GLU A 215 -29.17 11.79 -27.80
CA GLU A 215 -29.01 11.29 -26.43
C GLU A 215 -28.92 12.43 -25.40
N GLY A 216 -29.68 13.51 -25.62
CA GLY A 216 -29.68 14.72 -24.79
C GLY A 216 -28.35 15.51 -24.80
N TRP A 217 -27.52 15.35 -25.83
CA TRP A 217 -26.17 15.90 -25.86
C TRP A 217 -26.15 17.42 -26.13
N PRO A 218 -25.69 18.26 -25.17
CA PRO A 218 -25.82 19.72 -25.25
C PRO A 218 -25.15 20.35 -26.47
N ILE A 219 -24.03 19.79 -26.94
CA ILE A 219 -23.31 20.31 -28.11
C ILE A 219 -24.08 20.05 -29.41
N ALA A 220 -24.65 18.87 -29.61
CA ALA A 220 -25.49 18.61 -30.78
C ALA A 220 -26.74 19.50 -30.76
N LEU A 221 -27.41 19.62 -29.61
CA LEU A 221 -28.56 20.51 -29.44
C LEU A 221 -28.20 21.98 -29.72
N SER A 222 -27.02 22.44 -29.28
CA SER A 222 -26.50 23.78 -29.58
C SER A 222 -26.31 24.01 -31.08
N LEU A 223 -25.77 23.01 -31.79
CA LEU A 223 -25.52 23.09 -33.23
C LEU A 223 -26.85 23.13 -34.02
N ILE A 224 -27.81 22.30 -33.63
CA ILE A 224 -29.17 22.26 -34.19
C ILE A 224 -29.90 23.58 -33.96
N GLY A 225 -29.93 24.08 -32.72
CA GLY A 225 -30.63 25.32 -32.38
C GLY A 225 -30.07 26.56 -33.09
N ARG A 226 -28.74 26.62 -33.30
CA ARG A 226 -28.11 27.72 -34.05
C ARG A 226 -28.58 27.79 -35.51
N ARG A 227 -28.91 26.65 -36.12
CA ARG A 227 -29.42 26.59 -37.49
C ARG A 227 -30.87 26.99 -37.59
N LEU A 228 -31.69 26.51 -36.65
CA LEU A 228 -33.10 26.93 -36.55
C LEU A 228 -33.19 28.44 -36.32
N HIS A 229 -32.33 29.00 -35.46
CA HIS A 229 -32.28 30.45 -35.20
C HIS A 229 -31.94 31.29 -36.45
N ARG A 230 -31.09 30.78 -37.34
CA ARG A 230 -30.71 31.47 -38.59
C ARG A 230 -31.76 31.34 -39.71
N GLY A 231 -32.82 30.55 -39.50
CA GLY A 231 -33.92 30.40 -40.46
C GLY A 231 -33.57 29.62 -41.72
N HIS A 232 -32.55 28.76 -41.68
CA HIS A 232 -32.06 28.03 -42.87
C HIS A 232 -32.81 26.73 -43.17
N HIS A 233 -33.55 26.15 -42.22
CA HIS A 233 -34.30 24.90 -42.39
C HIS A 233 -35.56 24.88 -41.52
N CYS A 234 -36.61 24.16 -41.96
CA CYS A 234 -37.68 23.75 -41.04
C CYS A 234 -37.18 22.60 -40.16
N THR A 235 -37.75 22.46 -38.96
CA THR A 235 -37.26 21.50 -37.97
C THR A 235 -37.34 20.06 -38.47
N GLU A 236 -38.35 19.74 -39.28
CA GLU A 236 -38.58 18.40 -39.86
C GLU A 236 -37.53 18.01 -40.92
N GLU A 237 -37.08 18.95 -41.76
CA GLU A 237 -36.02 18.70 -42.76
C GLU A 237 -34.67 18.43 -42.11
N LEU A 238 -34.36 19.15 -41.02
CA LEU A 238 -33.10 19.00 -40.30
C LEU A 238 -33.04 17.65 -39.55
N LEU A 239 -34.17 17.24 -38.96
CA LEU A 239 -34.30 15.93 -38.29
C LEU A 239 -34.14 14.78 -39.27
N ALA A 240 -34.76 14.86 -40.45
CA ALA A 240 -34.64 13.82 -41.47
C ALA A 240 -33.22 13.67 -42.03
N ALA A 241 -32.38 14.70 -41.90
CA ALA A 241 -31.01 14.72 -42.41
C ALA A 241 -29.95 14.37 -41.34
N LEU A 242 -30.34 14.26 -40.06
CA LEU A 242 -29.40 13.92 -38.99
C LEU A 242 -29.05 12.43 -39.07
N PRO A 243 -27.76 12.08 -39.21
CA PRO A 243 -27.35 10.69 -39.13
C PRO A 243 -27.52 10.16 -37.71
N ALA A 244 -27.95 8.91 -37.59
CA ALA A 244 -28.14 8.25 -36.30
C ALA A 244 -26.80 8.12 -35.54
N GLY A 245 -26.84 8.46 -34.26
CA GLY A 245 -25.70 8.34 -33.34
C GLY A 245 -24.87 9.62 -33.17
N ARG A 246 -24.42 9.85 -31.93
CA ARG A 246 -23.76 11.08 -31.46
C ARG A 246 -22.58 11.53 -32.31
N ASP A 247 -21.61 10.65 -32.57
CA ASP A 247 -20.36 11.03 -33.23
C ASP A 247 -20.62 11.38 -34.71
N ALA A 248 -21.50 10.63 -35.37
CA ALA A 248 -21.95 10.92 -36.73
C ALA A 248 -22.72 12.25 -36.80
N ALA A 249 -23.59 12.52 -35.83
CA ALA A 249 -24.30 13.79 -35.72
C ALA A 249 -23.34 14.97 -35.48
N PHE A 250 -22.30 14.80 -34.66
CA PHE A 250 -21.27 15.83 -34.47
C PHE A 250 -20.49 16.12 -35.75
N ASP A 251 -19.98 15.08 -36.41
CA ASP A 251 -19.19 15.25 -37.63
C ASP A 251 -20.02 15.92 -38.72
N PHE A 252 -21.30 15.56 -38.84
CA PHE A 252 -22.23 16.21 -39.76
C PHE A 252 -22.45 17.69 -39.41
N LEU A 253 -22.78 18.00 -38.15
CA LEU A 253 -23.08 19.38 -37.73
C LEU A 253 -21.84 20.27 -37.68
N GLY A 254 -20.71 19.73 -37.23
CA GLY A 254 -19.40 20.38 -37.19
C GLY A 254 -18.89 20.72 -38.58
N ASN A 255 -19.01 19.79 -39.54
CA ASN A 255 -18.71 20.04 -40.96
C ASN A 255 -19.51 21.22 -41.50
N GLN A 256 -20.78 21.32 -41.16
CA GLN A 256 -21.62 22.38 -41.70
C GLN A 256 -21.33 23.75 -41.08
N VAL A 257 -21.08 23.82 -39.76
CA VAL A 257 -20.64 25.08 -39.12
C VAL A 257 -19.28 25.54 -39.65
N PHE A 258 -18.39 24.59 -39.91
CA PHE A 258 -17.08 24.86 -40.52
C PHE A 258 -17.21 25.33 -41.98
N ALA A 259 -18.02 24.66 -42.79
CA ALA A 259 -18.24 24.99 -44.21
C ALA A 259 -18.91 26.36 -44.42
N GLU A 260 -19.72 26.83 -43.47
CA GLU A 260 -20.34 28.16 -43.49
C GLU A 260 -19.35 29.31 -43.21
N GLN A 261 -18.12 29.03 -42.77
CA GLN A 261 -17.13 30.09 -42.50
C GLN A 261 -16.48 30.62 -43.78
N PRO A 262 -16.04 31.89 -43.80
CA PRO A 262 -15.17 32.40 -44.86
C PRO A 262 -13.91 31.53 -45.05
N LEU A 263 -13.45 31.36 -46.29
CA LEU A 263 -12.33 30.46 -46.63
C LEU A 263 -11.03 30.77 -45.89
N ASP A 264 -10.78 32.05 -45.59
CA ASP A 264 -9.64 32.51 -44.79
C ASP A 264 -9.76 32.07 -43.32
N VAL A 265 -10.95 32.13 -42.74
CA VAL A 265 -11.23 31.65 -41.38
C VAL A 265 -11.14 30.13 -41.30
N GLN A 266 -11.65 29.41 -42.30
CA GLN A 266 -11.53 27.94 -42.38
C GLN A 266 -10.07 27.51 -42.37
N ARG A 267 -9.25 28.11 -43.24
CA ARG A 267 -7.81 27.84 -43.32
C ARG A 267 -7.09 28.17 -42.01
N PHE A 268 -7.39 29.32 -41.42
CA PHE A 268 -6.80 29.72 -40.15
C PHE A 268 -7.13 28.73 -39.03
N LEU A 269 -8.40 28.30 -38.90
CA LEU A 269 -8.83 27.32 -37.91
C LEU A 269 -8.12 25.97 -38.06
N LEU A 270 -7.99 25.47 -39.30
CA LEU A 270 -7.25 24.25 -39.58
C LEU A 270 -5.78 24.40 -39.17
N ASP A 271 -5.11 25.47 -39.63
CA ASP A 271 -3.68 25.67 -39.39
C ASP A 271 -3.35 25.78 -37.90
N VAL A 272 -4.13 26.55 -37.12
CA VAL A 272 -3.86 26.76 -35.68
C VAL A 272 -4.37 25.63 -34.79
N SER A 273 -5.14 24.67 -35.32
CA SER A 273 -5.72 23.58 -34.53
C SER A 273 -4.68 22.70 -33.83
N VAL A 274 -3.45 22.67 -34.31
CA VAL A 274 -2.36 21.93 -33.67
C VAL A 274 -1.90 22.53 -32.34
N LEU A 275 -2.17 23.81 -32.09
CA LEU A 275 -1.73 24.56 -30.90
C LEU A 275 -2.72 24.44 -29.73
N SER A 276 -2.20 24.54 -28.50
CA SER A 276 -2.97 24.69 -27.26
C SER A 276 -2.04 25.14 -26.12
N PRO A 277 -2.20 26.34 -25.53
CA PRO A 277 -3.19 27.37 -25.85
C PRO A 277 -2.92 28.07 -27.20
N LEU A 278 -3.88 28.86 -27.66
CA LEU A 278 -3.77 29.70 -28.86
C LEU A 278 -3.35 31.11 -28.45
N THR A 279 -2.11 31.51 -28.74
CA THR A 279 -1.65 32.90 -28.60
C THR A 279 -1.53 33.55 -29.98
N PRO A 280 -1.72 34.87 -30.12
CA PRO A 280 -1.54 35.56 -31.39
C PRO A 280 -0.18 35.31 -32.03
N GLU A 281 0.89 35.27 -31.23
CA GLU A 281 2.27 35.03 -31.64
C GLU A 281 2.43 33.61 -32.23
N ALA A 282 1.97 32.58 -31.52
CA ALA A 282 2.07 31.20 -31.97
C ALA A 282 1.19 30.94 -33.20
N CYS A 283 -0.03 31.51 -33.21
CA CYS A 283 -0.95 31.40 -34.35
C CYS A 283 -0.36 32.06 -35.60
N ALA A 284 0.27 33.23 -35.45
CA ALA A 284 0.93 33.91 -36.57
C ALA A 284 2.08 33.08 -37.15
N ALA A 285 2.90 32.48 -36.28
CA ALA A 285 4.01 31.64 -36.69
C ALA A 285 3.56 30.36 -37.42
N VAL A 286 2.47 29.72 -36.97
CA VAL A 286 1.97 28.47 -37.55
C VAL A 286 1.13 28.70 -38.80
N ALA A 287 0.22 29.67 -38.79
CA ALA A 287 -0.64 29.99 -39.93
C ALA A 287 0.05 30.85 -41.01
N GLY A 288 1.32 31.23 -40.81
CA GLY A 288 2.08 32.03 -41.77
C GLY A 288 1.49 33.42 -42.00
N THR A 289 1.00 34.08 -40.94
CA THR A 289 0.36 35.40 -41.00
C THR A 289 1.02 36.39 -40.04
N THR A 290 0.55 37.64 -40.01
CA THR A 290 1.04 38.62 -39.02
C THR A 290 0.29 38.46 -37.69
N MET A 291 0.96 38.81 -36.59
CA MET A 291 0.37 38.78 -35.24
C MET A 291 -0.93 39.58 -35.15
N GLU A 292 -1.00 40.73 -35.83
CA GLU A 292 -2.19 41.58 -35.88
C GLU A 292 -3.39 40.89 -36.56
N VAL A 293 -3.14 40.17 -37.65
CA VAL A 293 -4.17 39.39 -38.35
C VAL A 293 -4.63 38.24 -37.45
N ALA A 294 -3.71 37.46 -36.89
CA ALA A 294 -4.04 36.37 -35.98
C ALA A 294 -4.88 36.84 -34.78
N ALA A 295 -4.47 37.94 -34.11
CA ALA A 295 -5.21 38.51 -32.98
C ALA A 295 -6.62 38.98 -33.37
N ARG A 296 -6.79 39.60 -34.53
CA ARG A 296 -8.11 40.02 -35.05
C ARG A 296 -8.98 38.81 -35.39
N THR A 297 -8.43 37.79 -36.05
CA THR A 297 -9.17 36.58 -36.41
C THR A 297 -9.61 35.80 -35.18
N LEU A 298 -8.74 35.62 -34.17
CA LEU A 298 -9.08 34.96 -32.90
C LEU A 298 -10.23 35.69 -32.18
N ARG A 299 -10.19 37.03 -32.09
CA ARG A 299 -11.29 37.83 -31.53
C ARG A 299 -12.61 37.62 -32.29
N GLY A 300 -12.55 37.59 -33.63
CA GLY A 300 -13.72 37.33 -34.47
C GLY A 300 -14.31 35.95 -34.26
N ILE A 301 -13.47 34.91 -34.22
CA ILE A 301 -13.89 33.51 -33.97
C ILE A 301 -14.51 33.36 -32.59
N ALA A 302 -13.90 33.96 -31.56
CA ALA A 302 -14.40 33.93 -30.20
C ALA A 302 -15.74 34.67 -30.06
N ALA A 303 -15.87 35.87 -30.65
CA ALA A 303 -17.11 36.64 -30.65
C ALA A 303 -18.24 35.92 -31.41
N ALA A 304 -17.90 35.20 -32.48
CA ALA A 304 -18.84 34.37 -33.22
C ALA A 304 -19.19 33.05 -32.50
N GLY A 305 -18.60 32.75 -31.35
CA GLY A 305 -18.86 31.52 -30.60
C GLY A 305 -18.54 30.25 -31.40
N LEU A 306 -17.48 30.27 -32.21
CA LEU A 306 -17.00 29.12 -33.00
C LEU A 306 -16.14 28.18 -32.15
N PHE A 307 -16.70 27.71 -31.04
CA PHE A 307 -16.04 26.77 -30.13
C PHE A 307 -14.64 27.22 -29.67
N CYS A 308 -14.40 28.54 -29.61
CA CYS A 308 -13.16 29.15 -29.16
C CYS A 308 -13.51 30.25 -28.15
N ALA A 309 -12.79 30.30 -27.03
CA ALA A 309 -13.01 31.27 -25.98
C ALA A 309 -11.69 31.91 -25.52
N GLU A 310 -11.73 33.20 -25.19
CA GLU A 310 -10.60 33.90 -24.57
C GLU A 310 -10.46 33.48 -23.10
N THR A 311 -9.23 33.13 -22.69
CA THR A 311 -8.93 32.62 -21.35
C THR A 311 -8.32 33.69 -20.44
N ASP A 312 -7.22 34.32 -20.87
CA ASP A 312 -6.53 35.38 -20.12
C ASP A 312 -5.75 36.29 -21.06
N ALA A 313 -5.73 37.60 -20.79
CA ALA A 313 -4.93 38.64 -21.47
C ALA A 313 -4.50 38.35 -22.93
N GLY A 314 -5.45 38.07 -23.83
CA GLY A 314 -5.15 37.82 -25.26
C GLY A 314 -4.80 36.38 -25.66
N SER A 315 -4.89 35.40 -24.75
CA SER A 315 -4.80 33.96 -25.02
C SER A 315 -6.19 33.32 -25.20
N TYR A 316 -6.28 32.31 -26.07
CA TYR A 316 -7.52 31.64 -26.44
C TYR A 316 -7.41 30.12 -26.28
N ARG A 317 -8.54 29.46 -26.07
CA ARG A 317 -8.67 28.00 -26.02
C ARG A 317 -9.78 27.54 -26.95
N MET A 318 -9.45 26.59 -27.80
CA MET A 318 -10.42 25.90 -28.65
C MET A 318 -10.99 24.68 -27.94
N HIS A 319 -12.29 24.44 -28.12
CA HIS A 319 -12.98 23.28 -27.58
C HIS A 319 -12.37 22.00 -28.16
N HIS A 320 -12.12 21.01 -27.30
CA HIS A 320 -11.40 19.79 -27.65
C HIS A 320 -12.04 19.00 -28.80
N LEU A 321 -13.37 18.85 -28.84
CA LEU A 321 -14.05 18.15 -29.94
C LEU A 321 -13.90 18.88 -31.27
N PHE A 322 -14.02 20.21 -31.27
CA PHE A 322 -13.87 20.99 -32.49
C PHE A 322 -12.43 20.98 -32.97
N ARG A 323 -11.46 21.04 -32.04
CA ARG A 323 -10.04 20.84 -32.34
C ARG A 323 -9.79 19.47 -32.96
N HIS A 324 -10.35 18.39 -32.39
CA HIS A 324 -10.18 17.03 -32.90
C HIS A 324 -10.78 16.89 -34.31
N PHE A 325 -11.99 17.39 -34.51
CA PHE A 325 -12.64 17.48 -35.82
C PHE A 325 -11.78 18.24 -36.83
N LEU A 326 -11.28 19.43 -36.50
CA LEU A 326 -10.43 20.21 -37.40
C LEU A 326 -9.16 19.44 -37.75
N ILE A 327 -8.51 18.82 -36.75
CA ILE A 327 -7.30 18.02 -36.95
C ILE A 327 -7.57 16.82 -37.87
N SER A 328 -8.74 16.18 -37.81
CA SER A 328 -9.08 15.06 -38.70
C SER A 328 -9.37 15.50 -40.14
N GLN A 329 -9.63 16.79 -40.39
CA GLN A 329 -9.78 17.35 -41.75
C GLN A 329 -8.43 17.74 -42.40
N ILE A 330 -7.33 17.77 -41.63
CA ILE A 330 -6.01 18.16 -42.14
C ILE A 330 -5.32 16.93 -42.71
N ASP A 331 -4.79 17.03 -43.93
CA ASP A 331 -4.01 15.95 -44.50
C ASP A 331 -2.75 15.68 -43.64
N PRO A 332 -2.29 14.41 -43.53
CA PRO A 332 -1.16 14.07 -42.67
C PRO A 332 0.15 14.80 -42.99
N ALA A 333 0.37 15.23 -44.25
CA ALA A 333 1.58 15.95 -44.62
C ALA A 333 1.52 17.39 -44.08
N ARG A 334 0.42 18.10 -44.32
CA ARG A 334 0.18 19.44 -43.80
C ARG A 334 0.18 19.48 -42.29
N ARG A 335 -0.43 18.48 -41.62
CA ARG A 335 -0.41 18.39 -40.16
C ARG A 335 1.02 18.32 -39.60
N ARG A 336 1.92 17.57 -40.26
CA ARG A 336 3.34 17.53 -39.89
C ARG A 336 4.03 18.87 -40.11
N GLU A 337 3.74 19.58 -41.19
CA GLU A 337 4.27 20.93 -41.44
C GLU A 337 3.86 21.93 -40.35
N LEU A 338 2.59 21.90 -39.93
CA LEU A 338 2.05 22.77 -38.89
C LEU A 338 2.70 22.48 -37.53
N HIS A 339 2.84 21.21 -37.17
CA HIS A 339 3.59 20.81 -35.97
C HIS A 339 5.06 21.22 -36.06
N ALA A 340 5.71 21.10 -37.22
CA ALA A 340 7.09 21.56 -37.41
C ALA A 340 7.24 23.08 -37.24
N ALA A 341 6.26 23.87 -37.70
CA ALA A 341 6.23 25.31 -37.49
C ALA A 341 6.05 25.67 -36.01
N ALA A 342 5.14 24.99 -35.32
CA ALA A 342 4.94 25.14 -33.88
C ALA A 342 6.22 24.79 -33.10
N ALA A 343 6.88 23.68 -33.43
CA ALA A 343 8.14 23.27 -32.81
C ALA A 343 9.23 24.34 -32.96
N ARG A 344 9.40 24.92 -34.15
CA ARG A 344 10.36 26.02 -34.38
C ARG A 344 10.04 27.25 -33.56
N HIS A 345 8.76 27.62 -33.46
CA HIS A 345 8.32 28.78 -32.67
C HIS A 345 8.64 28.60 -31.19
N HIS A 346 8.18 27.48 -30.59
CA HIS A 346 8.42 27.21 -29.16
C HIS A 346 9.91 27.07 -28.85
N ARG A 347 10.70 26.44 -29.73
CA ARG A 347 12.16 26.35 -29.57
C ARG A 347 12.82 27.73 -29.55
N ALA A 348 12.40 28.64 -30.43
CA ALA A 348 12.92 30.01 -30.45
C ALA A 348 12.54 30.80 -29.18
N GLY A 349 11.41 30.45 -28.56
CA GLY A 349 10.98 31.00 -27.26
C GLY A 349 11.63 30.35 -26.04
N GLY A 350 12.48 29.32 -26.21
CA GLY A 350 13.06 28.56 -25.10
C GLY A 350 12.10 27.56 -24.43
N GLU A 351 10.91 27.34 -25.00
CA GLU A 351 9.90 26.41 -24.49
C GLU A 351 10.17 24.99 -25.00
N TYR A 352 11.31 24.41 -24.62
CA TYR A 352 11.83 23.14 -25.17
C TYR A 352 10.89 21.95 -24.98
N GLU A 353 10.12 21.89 -23.89
CA GLU A 353 9.16 20.79 -23.65
C GLU A 353 8.03 20.78 -24.70
N ARG A 354 7.48 21.96 -25.03
CA ARG A 354 6.48 22.12 -26.10
C ARG A 354 7.10 21.92 -27.47
N ALA A 355 8.33 22.40 -27.67
CA ALA A 355 9.07 22.19 -28.91
C ALA A 355 9.27 20.69 -29.20
N ALA A 356 9.69 19.92 -28.19
CA ALA A 356 9.84 18.47 -28.28
C ALA A 356 8.52 17.76 -28.61
N THR A 357 7.44 18.10 -27.90
CA THR A 357 6.10 17.54 -28.14
C THR A 357 5.65 17.76 -29.60
N HIS A 358 5.84 18.97 -30.12
CA HIS A 358 5.51 19.29 -31.51
C HIS A 358 6.48 18.66 -32.52
N ALA A 359 7.77 18.53 -32.18
CA ALA A 359 8.75 17.85 -33.03
C ALA A 359 8.40 16.36 -33.21
N LEU A 360 8.03 15.66 -32.13
CA LEU A 360 7.51 14.29 -32.17
C LEU A 360 6.25 14.18 -33.05
N ALA A 361 5.27 15.06 -32.83
CA ALA A 361 4.05 15.10 -33.64
C ALA A 361 4.30 15.43 -35.13
N SER A 362 5.43 16.08 -35.44
CA SER A 362 5.89 16.33 -36.81
C SER A 362 6.76 15.22 -37.41
N GLN A 363 6.98 14.11 -36.68
CA GLN A 363 7.88 13.01 -37.03
C GLN A 363 9.34 13.46 -37.25
N GLN A 364 9.86 14.31 -36.37
CA GLN A 364 11.26 14.78 -36.36
C GLN A 364 11.95 14.38 -35.04
N PRO A 365 12.24 13.08 -34.84
CA PRO A 365 12.78 12.59 -33.58
C PRO A 365 14.15 13.21 -33.24
N GLU A 366 14.99 13.53 -34.21
CA GLU A 366 16.31 14.17 -33.99
C GLU A 366 16.18 15.61 -33.50
N ALA A 367 15.11 16.31 -33.91
CA ALA A 367 14.82 17.64 -33.39
C ALA A 367 14.25 17.56 -31.97
N ALA A 368 13.37 16.58 -31.71
CA ALA A 368 12.83 16.33 -30.39
C ALA A 368 13.93 15.93 -29.40
N ALA A 369 14.83 15.01 -29.76
CA ALA A 369 15.91 14.54 -28.90
C ALA A 369 16.83 15.70 -28.45
N ARG A 370 17.16 16.62 -29.37
CA ARG A 370 17.92 17.84 -29.04
C ARG A 370 17.18 18.73 -28.03
N ASP A 371 15.88 18.94 -28.21
CA ASP A 371 15.09 19.75 -27.29
C ASP A 371 14.98 19.09 -25.90
N VAL A 372 14.75 17.77 -25.84
CA VAL A 372 14.66 17.02 -24.59
C VAL A 372 16.01 16.98 -23.87
N ALA A 373 17.12 16.81 -24.60
CA ALA A 373 18.46 16.81 -24.01
C ALA A 373 18.73 18.08 -23.18
N VAL A 374 18.29 19.25 -23.67
CA VAL A 374 18.43 20.55 -22.97
C VAL A 374 17.72 20.56 -21.62
N ILE A 375 16.56 19.91 -21.49
CA ILE A 375 15.72 19.98 -20.28
C ILE A 375 15.77 18.71 -19.40
N SER A 376 16.42 17.64 -19.87
CA SER A 376 16.42 16.32 -19.22
C SER A 376 16.88 16.35 -17.76
N GLY A 377 18.00 17.02 -17.47
CA GLY A 377 18.53 17.17 -16.11
C GLY A 377 17.58 17.95 -15.20
N GLN A 378 16.93 19.01 -15.71
CA GLN A 378 15.94 19.77 -14.96
C GLN A 378 14.69 18.93 -14.63
N LEU A 379 14.22 18.11 -15.58
CA LEU A 379 13.08 17.21 -15.37
C LEU A 379 13.39 16.19 -14.26
N LEU A 380 14.57 15.56 -14.30
CA LEU A 380 14.99 14.62 -13.24
C LEU A 380 15.13 15.30 -11.88
N ALA A 381 15.80 16.45 -11.81
CA ALA A 381 16.02 17.17 -10.56
C ALA A 381 14.70 17.66 -9.91
N SER A 382 13.66 17.90 -10.71
CA SER A 382 12.31 18.24 -10.24
C SER A 382 11.39 17.02 -10.06
N GLY A 383 11.91 15.80 -10.20
CA GLY A 383 11.14 14.57 -10.07
C GLY A 383 10.13 14.31 -11.20
N ARG A 384 10.16 15.10 -12.29
CA ARG A 384 9.29 14.98 -13.49
C ARG A 384 9.78 13.89 -14.46
N HIS A 385 10.10 12.73 -13.92
CA HIS A 385 10.68 11.63 -14.66
C HIS A 385 9.65 10.96 -15.60
N LEU A 386 8.35 10.99 -15.31
CA LEU A 386 7.33 10.44 -16.22
C LEU A 386 7.18 11.30 -17.48
N THR A 387 7.26 12.63 -17.34
CA THR A 387 7.37 13.54 -18.50
C THR A 387 8.59 13.19 -19.35
N LEU A 388 9.75 12.95 -18.74
CA LEU A 388 10.96 12.57 -19.48
C LEU A 388 10.79 11.24 -20.23
N LEU A 389 10.15 10.24 -19.64
CA LEU A 389 9.84 8.98 -20.33
C LEU A 389 8.92 9.22 -21.52
N ALA A 390 7.81 9.93 -21.32
CA ALA A 390 6.84 10.22 -22.39
C ALA A 390 7.48 10.96 -23.58
N LEU A 391 8.40 11.90 -23.33
CA LEU A 391 9.11 12.63 -24.38
C LEU A 391 10.20 11.81 -25.08
N THR A 392 10.62 10.69 -24.50
CA THR A 392 11.70 9.87 -25.05
C THR A 392 11.21 8.57 -25.69
N ASP A 393 10.01 8.07 -25.36
CA ASP A 393 9.47 6.78 -25.82
C ASP A 393 9.45 6.63 -27.36
N ASP A 394 9.16 7.72 -28.08
CA ASP A 394 9.03 7.71 -29.54
C ASP A 394 10.29 8.20 -30.28
N LEU A 395 11.42 8.43 -29.60
CA LEU A 395 12.64 8.95 -30.23
C LEU A 395 13.39 7.91 -31.08
N GLY A 396 13.20 6.61 -30.80
CA GLY A 396 13.84 5.54 -31.55
C GLY A 396 15.37 5.70 -31.63
N PRO A 397 16.00 5.57 -32.82
CA PRO A 397 17.45 5.70 -32.99
C PRO A 397 18.01 7.09 -32.65
N ALA A 398 17.20 8.16 -32.70
CA ALA A 398 17.67 9.52 -32.42
C ALA A 398 18.17 9.69 -30.97
N LEU A 399 17.78 8.78 -30.08
CA LEU A 399 18.27 8.74 -28.70
C LEU A 399 19.79 8.47 -28.64
N ASP A 400 20.35 7.72 -29.59
CA ASP A 400 21.78 7.35 -29.62
C ASP A 400 22.70 8.50 -29.97
N GLU A 401 22.17 9.52 -30.65
CA GLU A 401 22.93 10.74 -30.95
C GLU A 401 23.16 11.60 -29.69
N HIS A 402 22.52 11.24 -28.57
CA HIS A 402 22.55 11.99 -27.33
C HIS A 402 22.82 11.08 -26.11
N PRO A 403 24.08 10.67 -25.85
CA PRO A 403 24.41 9.80 -24.72
C PRO A 403 23.97 10.33 -23.35
N ALA A 404 24.06 11.65 -23.11
CA ALA A 404 23.54 12.25 -21.88
C ALA A 404 22.01 12.05 -21.70
N LEU A 405 21.25 12.01 -22.80
CA LEU A 405 19.81 11.74 -22.77
C LEU A 405 19.52 10.25 -22.51
N LEU A 406 20.37 9.33 -23.00
CA LEU A 406 20.33 7.91 -22.61
C LEU A 406 20.54 7.74 -21.09
N VAL A 407 21.52 8.45 -20.51
CA VAL A 407 21.77 8.47 -19.05
C VAL A 407 20.55 9.02 -18.30
N ALA A 408 19.98 10.14 -18.76
CA ALA A 408 18.81 10.72 -18.13
C ALA A 408 17.59 9.78 -18.20
N ARG A 409 17.35 9.13 -19.34
CA ARG A 409 16.31 8.12 -19.49
C ARG A 409 16.56 6.91 -18.59
N SER A 410 17.80 6.45 -18.46
CA SER A 410 18.21 5.37 -17.54
C SER A 410 17.78 5.69 -16.10
N HIS A 411 18.04 6.91 -15.63
CA HIS A 411 17.57 7.34 -14.30
C HIS A 411 16.05 7.35 -14.18
N ALA A 412 15.32 7.81 -15.21
CA ALA A 412 13.85 7.85 -15.19
C ALA A 412 13.21 6.46 -15.15
N VAL A 413 13.72 5.50 -15.93
CA VAL A 413 13.24 4.11 -15.90
C VAL A 413 13.62 3.40 -14.59
N ARG A 414 14.80 3.70 -14.02
CA ARG A 414 15.19 3.23 -12.67
C ARG A 414 14.21 3.69 -11.60
N LEU A 415 13.81 4.97 -11.62
CA LEU A 415 12.81 5.51 -10.69
C LEU A 415 11.43 4.86 -10.86
N SER A 416 11.15 4.33 -12.05
CA SER A 416 9.95 3.55 -12.37
C SER A 416 10.11 2.04 -12.11
N SER A 417 11.19 1.61 -11.42
CA SER A 417 11.53 0.21 -11.14
C SER A 417 11.73 -0.69 -12.37
N ARG A 418 12.07 -0.12 -13.54
CA ARG A 418 12.44 -0.84 -14.77
C ARG A 418 13.96 -0.98 -14.86
N PHE A 419 14.53 -1.88 -14.06
CA PHE A 419 15.98 -1.93 -13.80
C PHE A 419 16.82 -2.48 -14.96
N ASP A 420 16.35 -3.52 -15.67
CA ASP A 420 17.10 -4.08 -16.81
C ASP A 420 17.26 -3.05 -17.93
N GLU A 421 16.18 -2.35 -18.27
CA GLU A 421 16.22 -1.26 -19.24
C GLU A 421 17.12 -0.10 -18.76
N ALA A 422 17.12 0.20 -17.46
CA ALA A 422 18.02 1.22 -16.91
C ALA A 422 19.49 0.86 -17.16
N ILE A 423 19.86 -0.40 -16.92
CA ILE A 423 21.22 -0.92 -17.15
C ILE A 423 21.56 -0.87 -18.64
N ASP A 424 20.65 -1.34 -19.50
CA ASP A 424 20.87 -1.36 -20.95
C ASP A 424 21.08 0.05 -21.51
N LEU A 425 20.26 1.01 -21.08
CA LEU A 425 20.41 2.42 -21.46
C LEU A 425 21.73 3.02 -20.96
N ALA A 426 22.12 2.76 -19.71
CA ALA A 426 23.38 3.25 -19.15
C ALA A 426 24.60 2.65 -19.88
N ARG A 427 24.57 1.35 -20.17
CA ARG A 427 25.64 0.66 -20.92
C ARG A 427 25.72 1.14 -22.36
N ARG A 428 24.57 1.33 -23.02
CA ARG A 428 24.50 1.89 -24.38
C ARG A 428 25.07 3.31 -24.41
N ALA A 429 24.75 4.16 -23.42
CA ALA A 429 25.38 5.47 -23.28
C ALA A 429 26.91 5.36 -23.14
N ALA A 430 27.39 4.51 -22.23
CA ALA A 430 28.82 4.32 -22.00
C ALA A 430 29.58 3.79 -23.24
N GLN A 431 28.91 3.03 -24.12
CA GLN A 431 29.49 2.54 -25.37
C GLN A 431 29.60 3.62 -26.46
N LEU A 432 28.73 4.63 -26.41
CA LEU A 432 28.67 5.72 -27.39
C LEU A 432 29.55 6.91 -27.01
N ILE A 433 29.96 7.01 -25.74
CA ILE A 433 30.84 8.07 -25.21
C ILE A 433 32.30 7.71 -25.48
N ASP A 434 33.09 8.69 -25.89
CA ASP A 434 34.54 8.55 -26.07
C ASP A 434 35.20 8.15 -24.74
N PRO A 435 36.03 7.09 -24.68
CA PRO A 435 36.78 6.73 -23.48
C PRO A 435 37.65 7.85 -22.90
N GLU A 436 38.06 8.82 -23.70
CA GLU A 436 38.80 10.00 -23.24
C GLU A 436 37.90 11.08 -22.59
N ALA A 437 36.57 11.02 -22.81
CA ALA A 437 35.57 11.90 -22.20
C ALA A 437 35.20 11.42 -20.79
N GLY A 438 36.16 11.55 -19.85
CA GLY A 438 36.06 10.89 -18.55
C GLY A 438 34.86 11.31 -17.68
N GLU A 439 34.39 12.55 -17.77
CA GLU A 439 33.23 13.00 -16.97
C GLU A 439 31.92 12.37 -17.47
N ASP A 440 31.65 12.43 -18.78
CA ASP A 440 30.45 11.89 -19.41
C ASP A 440 30.39 10.36 -19.26
N LEU A 441 31.53 9.68 -19.48
CA LEU A 441 31.62 8.23 -19.27
C LEU A 441 31.38 7.90 -17.79
N GLY A 442 31.93 8.72 -16.89
CA GLY A 442 31.68 8.61 -15.46
C GLY A 442 30.21 8.74 -15.08
N GLU A 443 29.45 9.61 -15.73
CA GLU A 443 27.99 9.75 -15.53
C GLU A 443 27.22 8.50 -15.95
N ALA A 444 27.51 7.96 -17.13
CA ALA A 444 26.89 6.73 -17.61
C ALA A 444 27.16 5.54 -16.67
N LEU A 445 28.41 5.41 -16.21
CA LEU A 445 28.78 4.38 -15.24
C LEU A 445 28.13 4.60 -13.86
N ARG A 446 27.96 5.84 -13.41
CA ARG A 446 27.24 6.15 -12.17
C ARG A 446 25.76 5.77 -12.26
N ALA A 447 25.13 5.94 -13.42
CA ALA A 447 23.77 5.48 -13.66
C ALA A 447 23.66 3.95 -13.57
N GLU A 448 24.58 3.20 -14.19
CA GLU A 448 24.66 1.73 -14.08
C GLU A 448 24.87 1.29 -12.61
N LEU A 449 25.82 1.93 -11.92
CA LEU A 449 26.14 1.65 -10.51
C LEU A 449 24.93 1.84 -9.59
N ALA A 450 24.16 2.91 -9.78
CA ALA A 450 22.97 3.19 -8.97
C ALA A 450 21.96 2.03 -9.04
N VAL A 451 21.77 1.44 -10.24
CA VAL A 451 20.87 0.29 -10.41
C VAL A 451 21.39 -0.94 -9.67
N HIS A 452 22.69 -1.24 -9.77
CA HIS A 452 23.28 -2.39 -9.07
C HIS A 452 23.26 -2.24 -7.55
N LEU A 453 23.35 -1.02 -7.03
CA LEU A 453 23.17 -0.76 -5.60
C LEU A 453 21.71 -0.94 -5.15
N ASP A 454 20.75 -0.42 -5.92
CA ASP A 454 19.31 -0.57 -5.63
C ASP A 454 18.86 -2.03 -5.63
N THR A 455 19.38 -2.80 -6.58
CA THR A 455 19.09 -4.23 -6.78
C THR A 455 19.98 -5.17 -5.97
N VAL A 456 20.93 -4.63 -5.20
CA VAL A 456 21.85 -5.38 -4.32
C VAL A 456 22.65 -6.45 -5.10
N HIS A 457 23.24 -6.07 -6.23
CA HIS A 457 24.16 -6.90 -7.03
C HIS A 457 25.62 -6.45 -6.83
N PRO A 458 26.24 -6.77 -5.68
CA PRO A 458 27.52 -6.18 -5.33
C PRO A 458 28.71 -6.59 -6.21
N ALA A 459 28.68 -7.78 -6.83
CA ALA A 459 29.70 -8.19 -7.79
C ALA A 459 29.70 -7.26 -9.02
N ARG A 460 28.51 -6.99 -9.57
CA ARG A 460 28.33 -6.07 -10.71
C ARG A 460 28.63 -4.62 -10.34
N ALA A 461 28.19 -4.18 -9.16
CA ALA A 461 28.53 -2.85 -8.65
C ALA A 461 30.05 -2.67 -8.50
N GLU A 462 30.78 -3.71 -8.09
CA GLU A 462 32.25 -3.65 -8.01
C GLU A 462 32.90 -3.49 -9.39
N GLU A 463 32.46 -4.27 -10.39
CA GLU A 463 32.95 -4.16 -11.79
C GLU A 463 32.80 -2.71 -12.29
N VAL A 464 31.67 -2.07 -11.99
CA VAL A 464 31.40 -0.68 -12.38
C VAL A 464 32.23 0.31 -11.55
N LEU A 465 32.40 0.09 -10.24
CA LEU A 465 33.25 0.91 -9.37
C LEU A 465 34.73 0.89 -9.79
N GLU A 466 35.23 -0.26 -10.25
CA GLU A 466 36.59 -0.39 -10.78
C GLU A 466 36.75 0.41 -12.07
N ARG A 467 35.79 0.30 -12.99
CA ARG A 467 35.75 1.12 -14.22
C ARG A 467 35.70 2.61 -13.90
N LEU A 468 34.83 3.03 -12.97
CA LEU A 468 34.74 4.43 -12.51
C LEU A 468 36.06 4.94 -11.92
N THR A 469 36.78 4.10 -11.16
CA THR A 469 38.08 4.46 -10.58
C THR A 469 39.14 4.70 -11.66
N ALA A 470 39.05 3.98 -12.79
CA ALA A 470 39.99 4.11 -13.90
C ALA A 470 39.76 5.38 -14.75
N VAL A 471 38.53 5.89 -14.79
CA VAL A 471 38.12 7.02 -15.64
C VAL A 471 38.54 8.40 -15.08
N GLY A 472 38.72 8.54 -13.77
CA GLY A 472 39.20 9.79 -13.16
C GLY A 472 39.14 9.81 -11.64
N PRO A 473 39.71 10.84 -10.97
CA PRO A 473 39.74 10.93 -9.51
C PRO A 473 38.37 11.38 -8.95
N HIS A 474 37.38 10.49 -8.97
CA HIS A 474 36.05 10.71 -8.36
C HIS A 474 36.01 10.34 -6.87
N GLY A 475 37.14 10.46 -6.17
CA GLY A 475 37.40 9.75 -4.91
C GLY A 475 36.42 10.08 -3.76
N HIS A 476 35.93 11.33 -3.68
CA HIS A 476 34.96 11.71 -2.66
C HIS A 476 33.53 11.29 -3.01
N ASP A 477 33.11 11.46 -4.27
CA ASP A 477 31.73 11.18 -4.71
C ASP A 477 31.43 9.67 -4.78
N LEU A 478 32.46 8.83 -4.93
CA LEU A 478 32.34 7.38 -4.93
C LEU A 478 32.43 6.74 -3.53
N LEU A 479 32.71 7.52 -2.48
CA LEU A 479 32.97 6.97 -1.15
C LEU A 479 31.73 6.29 -0.56
N ALA A 480 30.57 6.94 -0.59
CA ALA A 480 29.33 6.36 -0.09
C ALA A 480 28.87 5.13 -0.90
N PRO A 481 28.82 5.17 -2.25
CA PRO A 481 28.58 3.98 -3.09
C PRO A 481 29.52 2.82 -2.80
N ARG A 482 30.82 3.10 -2.57
CA ARG A 482 31.82 2.07 -2.25
C ARG A 482 31.60 1.48 -0.85
N ILE A 483 31.29 2.29 0.15
CA ILE A 483 30.94 1.81 1.49
C ILE A 483 29.71 0.89 1.41
N GLU A 484 28.66 1.34 0.71
CA GLU A 484 27.45 0.55 0.52
C GLU A 484 27.73 -0.79 -0.17
N ASN A 485 28.53 -0.77 -1.25
CA ASN A 485 28.91 -1.99 -1.94
C ASN A 485 29.70 -2.94 -1.03
N GLU A 486 30.65 -2.43 -0.25
CA GLU A 486 31.45 -3.23 0.68
C GLU A 486 30.59 -3.86 1.79
N ILE A 487 29.55 -3.17 2.27
CA ILE A 487 28.53 -3.75 3.16
C ILE A 487 27.82 -4.91 2.47
N ASN A 488 27.36 -4.71 1.22
CA ASN A 488 26.64 -5.71 0.43
C ASN A 488 27.51 -6.93 0.09
N ARG A 489 28.82 -6.75 -0.14
CA ARG A 489 29.80 -7.85 -0.37
C ARG A 489 30.14 -8.65 0.88
N GLY A 490 29.75 -8.18 2.06
CA GLY A 490 30.17 -8.76 3.34
C GLY A 490 31.60 -8.38 3.75
N ARG A 491 32.22 -7.33 3.18
CA ARG A 491 33.55 -6.84 3.61
C ARG A 491 33.44 -5.81 4.74
N LEU A 492 32.79 -6.22 5.83
CA LEU A 492 32.29 -5.30 6.87
C LEU A 492 33.40 -4.52 7.57
N ALA A 493 34.57 -5.13 7.80
CA ALA A 493 35.72 -4.45 8.41
C ALA A 493 36.28 -3.33 7.52
N HIS A 494 36.25 -3.51 6.20
CA HIS A 494 36.69 -2.48 5.26
C HIS A 494 35.65 -1.37 5.16
N ALA A 495 34.36 -1.72 5.06
CA ALA A 495 33.27 -0.75 5.11
C ALA A 495 33.32 0.12 6.36
N ALA A 496 33.57 -0.46 7.54
CA ALA A 496 33.70 0.29 8.80
C ALA A 496 34.84 1.33 8.76
N ARG A 497 36.02 0.95 8.26
CA ARG A 497 37.16 1.88 8.10
C ARG A 497 36.87 2.99 7.11
N LEU A 498 36.17 2.70 6.02
CA LEU A 498 35.77 3.72 5.04
C LEU A 498 34.74 4.68 5.63
N LEU A 499 33.77 4.17 6.39
CA LEU A 499 32.75 4.97 7.08
C LEU A 499 33.36 5.95 8.10
N GLU A 500 34.32 5.47 8.90
CA GLU A 500 35.06 6.31 9.87
C GLU A 500 35.83 7.46 9.19
N ARG A 501 36.32 7.23 7.97
CA ARG A 501 37.01 8.25 7.17
C ARG A 501 36.06 9.24 6.49
N ALA A 502 34.83 8.84 6.22
CA ALA A 502 33.84 9.63 5.49
C ALA A 502 33.15 10.71 6.35
N GLY A 503 33.04 10.48 7.66
CA GLY A 503 32.24 11.33 8.56
C GLY A 503 30.73 11.11 8.44
N ASP A 504 29.96 11.67 9.38
CA ASP A 504 28.54 11.29 9.60
C ASP A 504 27.55 11.87 8.57
N VAL A 505 27.82 13.06 8.00
CA VAL A 505 26.81 13.86 7.27
C VAL A 505 26.31 13.17 6.00
N HIS A 506 27.07 12.27 5.38
CA HIS A 506 26.69 11.58 4.13
C HIS A 506 26.52 10.06 4.29
N THR A 507 26.74 9.53 5.49
CA THR A 507 26.77 8.06 5.72
C THR A 507 25.88 7.58 6.87
N ALA A 508 25.11 8.48 7.48
CA ALA A 508 24.20 8.17 8.59
C ALA A 508 23.23 7.01 8.27
N ALA A 509 22.72 6.92 7.03
CA ALA A 509 21.83 5.83 6.59
C ALA A 509 22.55 4.47 6.40
N LEU A 510 23.88 4.47 6.21
CA LEU A 510 24.68 3.25 6.01
C LEU A 510 25.10 2.61 7.32
N ARG A 511 25.25 3.40 8.40
CA ARG A 511 25.70 2.90 9.70
C ARG A 511 24.78 1.81 10.28
N PRO A 512 23.44 1.95 10.30
CA PRO A 512 22.56 0.89 10.77
C PRO A 512 22.72 -0.40 9.97
N ARG A 513 22.82 -0.32 8.64
CA ARG A 513 23.00 -1.50 7.76
C ARG A 513 24.30 -2.26 8.07
N LEU A 514 25.39 -1.52 8.27
CA LEU A 514 26.67 -2.12 8.69
C LEU A 514 26.53 -2.84 10.03
N LEU A 515 25.89 -2.20 11.03
CA LEU A 515 25.70 -2.80 12.35
C LEU A 515 24.82 -4.05 12.32
N VAL A 516 23.76 -4.06 11.51
CA VAL A 516 22.92 -5.25 11.29
C VAL A 516 23.75 -6.40 10.76
N ARG A 517 24.55 -6.17 9.70
CA ARG A 517 25.39 -7.22 9.11
C ARG A 517 26.56 -7.65 10.00
N GLN A 518 26.97 -6.83 10.98
CA GLN A 518 27.95 -7.20 12.01
C GLN A 518 27.34 -8.01 13.17
N GLY A 519 26.02 -8.20 13.20
CA GLY A 519 25.32 -8.83 14.32
C GLY A 519 25.10 -7.91 15.52
N ARG A 520 25.36 -6.60 15.39
CA ARG A 520 25.21 -5.58 16.46
C ARG A 520 23.79 -5.01 16.48
N LEU A 521 22.81 -5.89 16.58
CA LEU A 521 21.39 -5.59 16.35
C LEU A 521 20.83 -4.53 17.31
N LEU A 522 21.19 -4.57 18.59
CA LEU A 522 20.68 -3.59 19.57
C LEU A 522 21.19 -2.16 19.31
N GLU A 523 22.44 -2.02 18.87
CA GLU A 523 22.99 -0.72 18.49
C GLU A 523 22.32 -0.19 17.24
N ALA A 524 22.14 -1.04 16.22
CA ALA A 524 21.38 -0.68 15.01
C ALA A 524 19.96 -0.23 15.36
N ARG A 525 19.29 -0.91 16.31
CA ARG A 525 17.91 -0.62 16.71
C ARG A 525 17.84 0.76 17.34
N SER A 526 18.77 1.06 18.26
CA SER A 526 18.83 2.37 18.91
C SER A 526 19.04 3.51 17.91
N LEU A 527 19.73 3.27 16.79
CA LEU A 527 19.89 4.27 15.74
C LEU A 527 18.60 4.41 14.93
N LEU A 528 18.03 3.29 14.46
CA LEU A 528 16.84 3.27 13.60
C LEU A 528 15.58 3.77 14.30
N GLU A 529 15.36 3.47 15.59
CA GLU A 529 14.21 3.97 16.37
C GLU A 529 14.24 5.51 16.52
N ARG A 530 15.38 6.16 16.28
CA ARG A 530 15.51 7.62 16.27
C ARG A 530 15.28 8.25 14.89
N PHE A 531 15.23 7.44 13.84
CA PHE A 531 14.94 7.90 12.48
C PHE A 531 13.45 7.74 12.22
N THR A 532 12.77 8.84 11.93
CA THR A 532 11.47 8.82 11.25
C THR A 532 11.73 8.63 9.76
N ASP A 533 11.09 7.62 9.15
CA ASP A 533 11.11 7.45 7.70
C ASP A 533 10.54 8.74 7.07
N ASP A 534 11.38 9.44 6.32
CA ASP A 534 10.99 10.67 5.64
C ASP A 534 10.21 10.30 4.38
N HIS A 535 8.88 10.30 4.51
CA HIS A 535 7.94 10.05 3.41
C HIS A 535 8.08 11.04 2.23
N SER A 536 8.92 12.07 2.37
CA SER A 536 9.22 13.05 1.33
C SER A 536 10.28 12.62 0.32
N ARG A 537 10.98 11.50 0.50
CA ARG A 537 12.14 11.16 -0.34
C ARG A 537 11.80 10.18 -1.46
N ILE A 538 12.73 10.06 -2.42
CA ILE A 538 12.72 8.94 -3.38
C ILE A 538 12.82 7.65 -2.55
N PRO A 539 11.94 6.65 -2.77
CA PRO A 539 12.00 5.38 -2.05
C PRO A 539 13.40 4.80 -2.09
N MET A 540 13.96 4.52 -0.92
CA MET A 540 15.27 3.89 -0.80
C MET A 540 15.17 2.36 -0.75
N ALA A 541 13.96 1.83 -0.88
CA ALA A 541 13.63 0.40 -0.96
C ALA A 541 14.16 -0.41 0.23
N HIS A 542 15.12 -1.32 0.02
CA HIS A 542 15.69 -2.14 1.10
C HIS A 542 16.39 -1.33 2.20
N ARG A 543 16.61 -0.02 1.97
CA ARG A 543 17.27 0.91 2.90
C ARG A 543 16.29 1.67 3.80
N GLU A 544 14.98 1.50 3.61
CA GLU A 544 13.98 2.11 4.50
C GLU A 544 14.13 1.58 5.93
N SER A 545 13.93 2.46 6.92
CA SER A 545 14.12 2.09 8.33
C SER A 545 13.10 1.04 8.75
N SER A 546 11.84 1.19 8.31
CA SER A 546 10.78 0.19 8.47
C SER A 546 11.18 -1.19 7.95
N ALA A 547 11.74 -1.28 6.75
CA ALA A 547 12.20 -2.55 6.20
C ALA A 547 13.35 -3.15 7.04
N LEU A 548 14.34 -2.35 7.44
CA LEU A 548 15.47 -2.81 8.27
C LEU A 548 15.03 -3.25 9.67
N LEU A 549 14.13 -2.51 10.30
CA LEU A 549 13.56 -2.85 11.61
C LEU A 549 12.78 -4.16 11.54
N ALA A 550 11.98 -4.39 10.49
CA ALA A 550 11.29 -5.65 10.27
C ALA A 550 12.25 -6.85 10.24
N TRP A 551 13.32 -6.74 9.45
CA TRP A 551 14.37 -7.76 9.36
C TRP A 551 15.04 -8.03 10.72
N MET A 552 15.40 -6.97 11.44
CA MET A 552 16.07 -7.09 12.73
C MET A 552 15.18 -7.72 13.80
N HIS A 553 13.92 -7.28 13.89
CA HIS A 553 12.97 -7.84 14.84
C HIS A 553 12.68 -9.31 14.54
N ALA A 554 12.65 -9.72 13.26
CA ALA A 554 12.52 -11.12 12.87
C ALA A 554 13.73 -11.96 13.32
N LEU A 555 14.96 -11.42 13.23
CA LEU A 555 16.16 -12.09 13.74
C LEU A 555 16.22 -12.19 15.26
N LEU A 556 15.65 -11.20 15.96
CA LEU A 556 15.57 -11.18 17.44
C LEU A 556 14.38 -11.97 18.00
N GLY A 557 13.51 -12.54 17.16
CA GLY A 557 12.32 -13.28 17.58
C GLY A 557 11.18 -12.40 18.10
N HIS A 558 11.22 -11.09 17.83
CA HIS A 558 10.14 -10.15 18.12
C HIS A 558 9.10 -10.15 16.98
N ALA A 559 8.38 -11.27 16.80
CA ALA A 559 7.51 -11.51 15.65
C ALA A 559 6.49 -10.38 15.41
N ASP A 560 5.79 -9.92 16.46
CA ASP A 560 4.77 -8.88 16.33
C ASP A 560 5.34 -7.55 15.84
N ARG A 561 6.47 -7.12 16.41
CA ARG A 561 7.16 -5.89 15.98
C ARG A 561 7.73 -6.02 14.57
N ALA A 562 8.22 -7.20 14.22
CA ALA A 562 8.69 -7.46 12.87
C ALA A 562 7.55 -7.33 11.85
N ALA A 563 6.39 -7.92 12.17
CA ALA A 563 5.19 -7.83 11.34
C ALA A 563 4.64 -6.39 11.25
N GLU A 564 4.63 -5.65 12.37
CA GLU A 564 4.24 -4.24 12.41
C GLU A 564 5.10 -3.38 11.46
N HIS A 565 6.42 -3.44 11.60
CA HIS A 565 7.34 -2.69 10.74
C HIS A 565 7.26 -3.12 9.28
N ALA A 566 7.04 -4.41 9.01
CA ALA A 566 6.85 -4.91 7.65
C ALA A 566 5.56 -4.34 7.02
N ARG A 567 4.46 -4.28 7.77
CA ARG A 567 3.20 -3.66 7.30
C ARG A 567 3.36 -2.16 7.04
N VAL A 568 4.11 -1.45 7.88
CA VAL A 568 4.48 -0.04 7.63
C VAL A 568 5.25 0.09 6.32
N GLY A 569 6.25 -0.77 6.09
CA GLY A 569 7.01 -0.79 4.84
C GLY A 569 6.16 -1.11 3.60
N ILE A 570 5.18 -2.02 3.72
CA ILE A 570 4.21 -2.31 2.64
C ILE A 570 3.34 -1.08 2.35
N GLY A 571 2.81 -0.42 3.39
CA GLY A 571 2.04 0.81 3.26
C GLY A 571 2.84 1.91 2.56
N LEU A 572 4.08 2.13 3.02
CA LEU A 572 5.00 3.08 2.41
C LEU A 572 5.31 2.73 0.95
N GLY A 573 5.49 1.45 0.65
CA GLY A 573 5.69 0.96 -0.71
C GLY A 573 4.52 1.28 -1.64
N ARG A 574 3.28 1.20 -1.14
CA ARG A 574 2.08 1.60 -1.90
C ARG A 574 2.00 3.11 -2.06
N ASP A 575 2.20 3.84 -0.97
CA ASP A 575 2.10 5.32 -0.91
C ASP A 575 3.13 6.02 -1.81
N LEU A 576 4.33 5.44 -1.93
CA LEU A 576 5.39 5.94 -2.79
C LEU A 576 5.40 5.26 -4.17
N ARG A 577 4.47 4.35 -4.44
CA ARG A 577 4.46 3.47 -5.62
C ARG A 577 5.84 2.85 -5.90
N SER A 578 6.43 2.27 -4.87
CA SER A 578 7.65 1.48 -4.93
C SER A 578 7.30 -0.01 -4.85
N PRO A 579 7.18 -0.70 -5.99
CA PRO A 579 7.02 -2.15 -6.01
C PRO A 579 8.17 -2.87 -5.32
N LEU A 580 9.38 -2.30 -5.40
CA LEU A 580 10.56 -2.88 -4.78
C LEU A 580 10.50 -2.87 -3.25
N LEU A 581 10.11 -1.75 -2.64
CA LEU A 581 9.90 -1.69 -1.18
C LEU A 581 8.76 -2.62 -0.74
N THR A 582 7.68 -2.66 -1.54
CA THR A 582 6.53 -3.55 -1.29
C THR A 582 6.97 -5.02 -1.30
N CYS A 583 7.77 -5.41 -2.28
CA CYS A 583 8.35 -6.76 -2.39
C CYS A 583 9.16 -7.13 -1.15
N VAL A 584 10.18 -6.32 -0.81
CA VAL A 584 11.06 -6.58 0.35
C VAL A 584 10.27 -6.65 1.65
N SER A 585 9.34 -5.71 1.87
CA SER A 585 8.56 -5.66 3.10
C SER A 585 7.56 -6.82 3.21
N THR A 586 6.99 -7.27 2.09
CA THR A 586 6.11 -8.45 2.05
C THR A 586 6.88 -9.73 2.40
N GLY A 587 8.08 -9.92 1.84
CA GLY A 587 8.93 -11.05 2.20
C GLY A 587 9.29 -11.06 3.69
N ARG A 588 9.58 -9.89 4.27
CA ARG A 588 9.91 -9.74 5.69
C ARG A 588 8.71 -9.93 6.62
N LEU A 589 7.50 -9.60 6.18
CA LEU A 589 6.27 -9.98 6.88
C LEU A 589 6.15 -11.51 6.94
N GLY A 590 6.43 -12.18 5.82
CA GLY A 590 6.51 -13.64 5.77
C GLY A 590 7.52 -14.20 6.78
N LEU A 591 8.75 -13.68 6.80
CA LEU A 591 9.81 -14.09 7.74
C LEU A 591 9.43 -13.86 9.22
N ALA A 592 8.74 -12.77 9.54
CA ALA A 592 8.25 -12.51 10.90
C ALA A 592 7.35 -13.64 11.41
N LEU A 593 6.49 -14.15 10.52
CA LEU A 593 5.49 -15.19 10.82
C LEU A 593 6.07 -16.60 10.79
N VAL A 594 7.28 -16.83 10.23
CA VAL A 594 7.95 -18.15 10.23
C VAL A 594 8.16 -18.71 11.64
N THR A 595 8.31 -17.85 12.65
CA THR A 595 8.49 -18.26 14.05
C THR A 595 7.18 -18.62 14.75
N GLY A 596 6.03 -18.25 14.19
CA GLY A 596 4.71 -18.55 14.74
C GLY A 596 4.49 -20.05 14.84
N SER A 597 3.92 -20.51 15.94
CA SER A 597 3.77 -21.95 16.23
C SER A 597 2.45 -22.54 15.71
N GLY A 598 1.49 -21.68 15.32
CA GLY A 598 0.18 -22.09 14.83
C GLY A 598 0.14 -22.40 13.32
N PRO A 599 -0.80 -23.25 12.85
CA PRO A 599 -1.02 -23.50 11.42
C PRO A 599 -1.38 -22.24 10.63
N THR A 600 -2.10 -21.31 11.26
CA THR A 600 -2.45 -20.01 10.68
C THR A 600 -1.21 -19.18 10.37
N ASP A 601 -0.27 -19.08 11.32
CA ASP A 601 0.99 -18.36 11.11
C ASP A 601 1.82 -18.99 10.00
N VAL A 602 1.91 -20.32 9.96
CA VAL A 602 2.62 -21.07 8.91
C VAL A 602 2.01 -20.79 7.53
N ARG A 603 0.67 -20.80 7.43
CA ARG A 603 -0.03 -20.52 6.16
C ARG A 603 0.16 -19.07 5.73
N GLN A 604 0.01 -18.10 6.63
CA GLN A 604 0.21 -16.68 6.34
C GLN A 604 1.67 -16.39 5.97
N ALA A 605 2.64 -16.98 6.69
CA ALA A 605 4.05 -16.90 6.34
C ALA A 605 4.28 -17.39 4.91
N HIS A 606 3.78 -18.58 4.57
CA HIS A 606 3.88 -19.15 3.24
C HIS A 606 3.28 -18.24 2.15
N GLN A 607 2.06 -17.73 2.36
CA GLN A 607 1.38 -16.83 1.42
C GLN A 607 2.18 -15.55 1.18
N HIS A 608 2.68 -14.89 2.23
CA HIS A 608 3.48 -13.67 2.09
C HIS A 608 4.84 -13.93 1.42
N LEU A 609 5.50 -15.05 1.72
CA LEU A 609 6.77 -15.41 1.08
C LEU A 609 6.57 -15.68 -0.43
N LEU A 610 5.49 -16.36 -0.82
CA LEU A 610 5.14 -16.57 -2.24
C LEU A 610 4.76 -15.26 -2.94
N ALA A 611 3.95 -14.41 -2.31
CA ALA A 611 3.60 -13.10 -2.87
C ALA A 611 4.85 -12.23 -3.10
N SER A 612 5.82 -12.28 -2.19
CA SER A 612 7.12 -11.62 -2.36
C SER A 612 7.92 -12.18 -3.54
N LEU A 613 7.89 -13.50 -3.77
CA LEU A 613 8.56 -14.12 -4.93
C LEU A 613 7.96 -13.67 -6.24
N GLU A 614 6.63 -13.66 -6.34
CA GLU A 614 5.92 -13.22 -7.54
C GLU A 614 6.19 -11.73 -7.85
N LEU A 615 6.27 -10.89 -6.80
CA LEU A 615 6.66 -9.49 -6.96
C LEU A 615 8.12 -9.35 -7.45
N ALA A 616 9.05 -10.14 -6.91
CA ALA A 616 10.45 -10.13 -7.35
C ALA A 616 10.60 -10.58 -8.82
N GLU A 617 9.82 -11.58 -9.25
CA GLU A 617 9.78 -12.06 -10.63
C GLU A 617 9.21 -11.01 -11.59
N ARG A 618 8.10 -10.35 -11.21
CA ARG A 618 7.54 -9.22 -12.00
C ARG A 618 8.49 -8.04 -12.13
N LEU A 619 9.32 -7.81 -11.12
CA LEU A 619 10.34 -6.75 -11.14
C LEU A 619 11.57 -7.11 -11.99
N GLY A 620 11.75 -8.39 -12.34
CA GLY A 620 12.96 -8.87 -13.03
C GLY A 620 14.21 -8.83 -12.17
N VAL A 621 14.09 -8.84 -10.83
CA VAL A 621 15.25 -8.72 -9.92
C VAL A 621 15.43 -9.99 -9.09
N ASP A 622 16.17 -10.96 -9.65
CA ASP A 622 16.37 -12.28 -9.04
C ASP A 622 16.90 -12.22 -7.61
N ARG A 623 17.78 -11.26 -7.31
CA ARG A 623 18.37 -11.10 -5.98
C ARG A 623 17.33 -10.99 -4.86
N PHE A 624 16.17 -10.40 -5.10
CA PHE A 624 15.11 -10.26 -4.09
C PHE A 624 14.29 -11.53 -3.84
N ARG A 625 14.48 -12.58 -4.66
CA ARG A 625 13.90 -13.91 -4.41
C ARG A 625 14.62 -14.63 -3.26
N ALA A 626 15.87 -14.27 -2.96
CA ALA A 626 16.67 -14.97 -1.96
C ALA A 626 16.10 -14.90 -0.53
N GLU A 627 15.64 -13.72 -0.06
CA GLU A 627 15.05 -13.58 1.28
C GLU A 627 13.81 -14.47 1.48
N PRO A 628 12.79 -14.43 0.60
CA PRO A 628 11.63 -15.30 0.77
C PRO A 628 11.96 -16.80 0.60
N LEU A 629 12.90 -17.17 -0.28
CA LEU A 629 13.38 -18.55 -0.41
C LEU A 629 14.02 -19.08 0.88
N MET A 630 14.80 -18.26 1.60
CA MET A 630 15.33 -18.64 2.91
C MET A 630 14.21 -18.90 3.93
N GLY A 631 13.16 -18.07 3.92
CA GLY A 631 11.98 -18.29 4.77
C GLY A 631 11.27 -19.61 4.44
N LEU A 632 11.04 -19.88 3.14
CA LEU A 632 10.43 -21.12 2.66
C LEU A 632 11.28 -22.36 2.98
N THR A 633 12.61 -22.22 2.97
CA THR A 633 13.55 -23.30 3.36
C THR A 633 13.29 -23.76 4.80
N VAL A 634 13.14 -22.82 5.73
CA VAL A 634 12.87 -23.14 7.15
C VAL A 634 11.42 -23.61 7.35
N LEU A 635 10.49 -23.13 6.52
CA LEU A 635 9.06 -23.44 6.64
C LEU A 635 8.65 -24.79 6.03
N ALA A 636 9.36 -25.26 5.01
CA ALA A 636 8.99 -26.41 4.18
C ALA A 636 8.73 -27.70 4.99
N ASP A 637 9.57 -28.01 5.98
CA ASP A 637 9.40 -29.17 6.85
C ASP A 637 8.11 -29.08 7.68
N ARG A 638 7.79 -27.87 8.18
CA ARG A 638 6.56 -27.60 8.95
C ARG A 638 5.30 -27.69 8.10
N MET A 639 5.45 -27.58 6.78
CA MET A 639 4.37 -27.77 5.80
C MET A 639 4.26 -29.21 5.29
N GLY A 640 5.07 -30.15 5.81
CA GLY A 640 5.09 -31.54 5.36
C GLY A 640 5.70 -31.74 3.98
N ARG A 641 6.59 -30.83 3.54
CA ARG A 641 7.25 -30.85 2.22
C ARG A 641 8.78 -30.85 2.34
N PRO A 642 9.39 -31.84 3.02
CA PRO A 642 10.81 -31.82 3.35
C PRO A 642 11.75 -31.88 2.13
N GLU A 643 11.26 -32.34 0.97
CA GLU A 643 11.95 -32.32 -0.31
C GLU A 643 12.17 -30.90 -0.86
N ASP A 644 11.31 -29.95 -0.49
CA ASP A 644 11.37 -28.57 -0.96
C ASP A 644 12.43 -27.74 -0.21
N THR A 645 12.82 -28.16 1.01
CA THR A 645 13.84 -27.50 1.85
C THR A 645 15.14 -27.29 1.10
N LEU A 646 15.70 -28.34 0.49
CA LEU A 646 16.94 -28.23 -0.27
C LEU A 646 16.77 -27.44 -1.56
N ARG A 647 15.62 -27.57 -2.24
CA ARG A 647 15.34 -26.82 -3.48
C ARG A 647 15.39 -25.33 -3.22
N PHE A 648 14.55 -24.84 -2.30
CA PHE A 648 14.49 -23.41 -1.98
C PHE A 648 15.82 -22.87 -1.43
N GLY A 649 16.49 -23.64 -0.57
CA GLY A 649 17.74 -23.22 0.03
C GLY A 649 18.88 -23.12 -0.98
N ILE A 650 19.01 -24.10 -1.87
CA ILE A 650 20.05 -24.10 -2.92
C ILE A 650 19.80 -22.96 -3.90
N ASP A 651 18.54 -22.77 -4.34
CA ASP A 651 18.17 -21.65 -5.21
C ASP A 651 18.58 -20.30 -4.58
N ALA A 652 18.33 -20.12 -3.27
CA ALA A 652 18.76 -18.92 -2.55
C ALA A 652 20.30 -18.76 -2.54
N VAL A 653 21.05 -19.83 -2.25
CA VAL A 653 22.52 -19.81 -2.24
C VAL A 653 23.09 -19.46 -3.61
N GLU A 654 22.56 -20.05 -4.68
CA GLU A 654 23.02 -19.79 -6.06
C GLU A 654 22.79 -18.34 -6.48
N ILE A 655 21.60 -17.79 -6.18
CA ILE A 655 21.28 -16.37 -6.43
C ILE A 655 22.26 -15.46 -5.68
N LEU A 656 22.50 -15.73 -4.40
CA LEU A 656 23.34 -14.89 -3.54
C LEU A 656 24.82 -14.96 -3.91
N ALA A 657 25.32 -16.15 -4.25
CA ALA A 657 26.67 -16.36 -4.73
C ALA A 657 26.90 -15.66 -6.08
N SER A 658 25.94 -15.77 -7.02
CA SER A 658 25.99 -15.08 -8.31
C SER A 658 25.97 -13.56 -8.15
N ALA A 659 25.17 -13.03 -7.22
CA ALA A 659 25.14 -11.61 -6.91
C ALA A 659 26.41 -11.10 -6.20
N GLY A 660 27.13 -11.99 -5.50
CA GLY A 660 28.31 -11.68 -4.69
C GLY A 660 27.99 -11.19 -3.26
N ASP A 661 26.79 -11.48 -2.75
CA ASP A 661 26.37 -11.11 -1.39
C ASP A 661 26.71 -12.21 -0.38
N ARG A 662 27.98 -12.23 0.04
CA ARG A 662 28.54 -13.28 0.90
C ARG A 662 27.87 -13.37 2.28
N TYR A 663 27.39 -12.25 2.80
CA TYR A 663 26.73 -12.23 4.11
C TYR A 663 25.38 -12.95 4.05
N LEU A 664 24.53 -12.62 3.08
CA LEU A 664 23.26 -13.32 2.94
C LEU A 664 23.44 -14.75 2.45
N GLU A 665 24.46 -15.04 1.64
CA GLU A 665 24.82 -16.41 1.26
C GLU A 665 25.11 -17.28 2.50
N ALA A 666 25.82 -16.75 3.50
CA ALA A 666 26.03 -17.43 4.77
C ALA A 666 24.72 -17.67 5.54
N MET A 667 23.78 -16.70 5.51
CA MET A 667 22.46 -16.86 6.12
C MET A 667 21.60 -17.90 5.40
N ALA A 668 21.68 -18.00 4.07
CA ALA A 668 20.97 -19.02 3.31
C ALA A 668 21.50 -20.43 3.61
N ARG A 669 22.82 -20.59 3.74
CA ARG A 669 23.42 -21.85 4.22
C ARG A 669 23.01 -22.18 5.65
N LEU A 670 22.93 -21.18 6.54
CA LEU A 670 22.39 -21.37 7.89
C LEU A 670 20.92 -21.80 7.86
N ALA A 671 20.08 -21.21 6.99
CA ALA A 671 18.68 -21.61 6.84
C ALA A 671 18.53 -23.09 6.45
N ILE A 672 19.33 -23.55 5.48
CA ILE A 672 19.41 -24.98 5.12
C ILE A 672 19.86 -25.80 6.32
N GLY A 673 20.98 -25.41 6.94
CA GLY A 673 21.57 -26.12 8.07
C GLY A 673 20.62 -26.23 9.27
N ALA A 674 19.87 -25.17 9.58
CA ALA A 674 18.88 -25.13 10.65
C ALA A 674 17.69 -26.06 10.37
N ALA A 675 17.13 -25.99 9.15
CA ALA A 675 16.03 -26.86 8.74
C ALA A 675 16.44 -28.35 8.81
N LEU A 676 17.60 -28.69 8.25
CA LEU A 676 18.16 -30.05 8.30
C LEU A 676 18.49 -30.51 9.73
N ALA A 677 19.04 -29.61 10.57
CA ALA A 677 19.38 -29.94 11.94
C ALA A 677 18.15 -30.22 12.81
N SER A 678 17.02 -29.53 12.55
CA SER A 678 15.76 -29.72 13.27
C SER A 678 15.22 -31.16 13.16
N ARG A 679 15.53 -31.85 12.06
CA ARG A 679 15.19 -33.26 11.82
C ARG A 679 16.36 -34.23 11.99
N HIS A 680 17.46 -33.77 12.58
CA HIS A 680 18.67 -34.58 12.83
C HIS A 680 19.30 -35.17 11.55
N ASP A 681 19.21 -34.45 10.42
CA ASP A 681 19.84 -34.89 9.17
C ASP A 681 21.37 -34.74 9.27
N PRO A 682 22.16 -35.79 8.98
CA PRO A 682 23.62 -35.75 9.11
C PRO A 682 24.29 -34.73 8.18
N THR A 683 23.64 -34.35 7.08
CA THR A 683 24.17 -33.34 6.14
C THR A 683 24.10 -31.92 6.69
N ALA A 684 23.31 -31.67 7.74
CA ALA A 684 23.20 -30.37 8.39
C ALA A 684 24.54 -29.81 8.86
N ARG A 685 25.43 -30.68 9.38
CA ARG A 685 26.75 -30.27 9.89
C ARG A 685 27.62 -29.61 8.83
N THR A 686 27.54 -30.07 7.58
CA THR A 686 28.31 -29.50 6.47
C THR A 686 27.86 -28.08 6.19
N TRP A 687 26.55 -27.88 6.00
CA TRP A 687 25.95 -26.57 5.76
C TRP A 687 26.22 -25.58 6.90
N LEU A 688 26.08 -25.99 8.16
CA LEU A 688 26.34 -25.13 9.32
C LEU A 688 27.81 -24.73 9.45
N LYS A 689 28.76 -25.62 9.12
CA LYS A 689 30.19 -25.29 9.14
C LYS A 689 30.55 -24.31 8.03
N GLU A 690 30.06 -24.54 6.82
CA GLU A 690 30.28 -23.62 5.69
C GLU A 690 29.65 -22.23 5.94
N ALA A 691 28.43 -22.19 6.47
CA ALA A 691 27.77 -20.95 6.87
C ALA A 691 28.59 -20.18 7.92
N ARG A 692 29.08 -20.89 8.94
CA ARG A 692 29.91 -20.33 10.01
C ARG A 692 31.22 -19.76 9.50
N GLU A 693 31.93 -20.48 8.65
CA GLU A 693 33.20 -20.05 8.06
C GLU A 693 33.00 -18.80 7.19
N LEU A 694 31.99 -18.82 6.31
CA LEU A 694 31.69 -17.68 5.44
C LEU A 694 31.29 -16.42 6.23
N ALA A 695 30.45 -16.56 7.25
CA ALA A 695 30.05 -15.44 8.10
C ALA A 695 31.22 -14.88 8.92
N HIS A 696 32.10 -15.75 9.42
CA HIS A 696 33.31 -15.33 10.12
C HIS A 696 34.24 -14.52 9.20
N GLU A 697 34.42 -14.94 7.95
CA GLU A 697 35.18 -14.16 6.96
C GLU A 697 34.57 -12.78 6.69
N CYS A 698 33.25 -12.65 6.78
CA CYS A 698 32.57 -11.36 6.65
C CYS A 698 32.76 -10.45 7.87
N GLY A 699 33.15 -10.99 9.02
CA GLY A 699 33.19 -10.29 10.30
C GLY A 699 31.81 -10.14 10.96
N ASP A 700 30.89 -11.07 10.69
CA ASP A 700 29.60 -11.16 11.36
C ASP A 700 29.71 -11.94 12.69
N ALA A 701 28.98 -11.49 13.71
CA ALA A 701 28.94 -12.13 15.02
C ALA A 701 27.70 -13.01 15.24
N LEU A 702 26.61 -12.80 14.49
CA LEU A 702 25.32 -13.46 14.73
C LEU A 702 25.23 -14.85 14.10
N VAL A 703 25.52 -14.98 12.81
CA VAL A 703 25.43 -16.24 12.06
C VAL A 703 26.37 -17.30 12.65
N PRO A 704 27.64 -17.01 13.01
CA PRO A 704 28.49 -18.01 13.66
C PRO A 704 27.93 -18.47 15.01
N LEU A 705 27.30 -17.56 15.78
CA LEU A 705 26.65 -17.90 17.05
C LEU A 705 25.48 -18.86 16.84
N LEU A 706 24.60 -18.57 15.87
CA LEU A 706 23.46 -19.43 15.54
C LEU A 706 23.90 -20.77 14.94
N CYS A 707 24.95 -20.79 14.11
CA CYS A 707 25.52 -22.04 13.60
C CYS A 707 26.05 -22.92 14.74
N ASP A 708 26.78 -22.35 15.70
CA ASP A 708 27.30 -23.08 16.85
C ASP A 708 26.18 -23.53 17.81
N GLN A 709 25.07 -22.78 17.89
CA GLN A 709 23.86 -23.18 18.61
C GLN A 709 23.28 -24.49 18.03
N TRP A 710 23.08 -24.55 16.70
CA TRP A 710 22.58 -25.74 16.00
C TRP A 710 23.59 -26.90 16.01
N LEU A 711 24.89 -26.63 15.83
CA LEU A 711 25.93 -27.66 15.91
C LEU A 711 25.99 -28.30 17.30
N ALA A 712 25.84 -27.51 18.37
CA ALA A 712 25.73 -28.04 19.72
C ALA A 712 24.47 -28.92 19.88
N SER A 713 23.33 -28.53 19.29
CA SER A 713 22.13 -29.38 19.30
C SER A 713 22.37 -30.74 18.64
N LEU A 714 23.13 -30.79 17.54
CA LEU A 714 23.52 -32.04 16.88
C LEU A 714 24.50 -32.87 17.72
N ASP A 715 25.50 -32.22 18.34
CA ASP A 715 26.43 -32.90 19.26
C ASP A 715 25.68 -33.56 20.42
N LEU A 716 24.67 -32.87 20.96
CA LEU A 716 23.81 -33.40 22.01
C LEU A 716 22.99 -34.60 21.56
N ALA A 717 22.38 -34.52 20.37
CA ALA A 717 21.55 -35.60 19.83
C ALA A 717 22.36 -36.86 19.46
N GLU A 718 23.61 -36.68 19.03
CA GLU A 718 24.55 -37.78 18.75
C GLU A 718 25.20 -38.35 20.02
N GLY A 719 25.01 -37.70 21.17
CA GLY A 719 25.55 -38.13 22.46
C GLY A 719 27.01 -37.72 22.72
N ASP A 720 27.60 -36.86 21.89
CA ASP A 720 28.93 -36.28 22.12
C ASP A 720 28.87 -35.13 23.13
N ARG A 721 28.79 -35.50 24.41
CA ARG A 721 28.70 -34.56 25.55
C ARG A 721 29.91 -33.63 25.64
N ALA A 722 31.10 -34.08 25.24
CA ALA A 722 32.31 -33.27 25.31
C ALA A 722 32.31 -32.16 24.25
N ALA A 723 31.95 -32.51 23.00
CA ALA A 723 31.80 -31.52 21.94
C ALA A 723 30.66 -30.54 22.24
N PHE A 724 29.53 -31.05 22.72
CA PHE A 724 28.41 -30.23 23.18
C PHE A 724 28.84 -29.23 24.26
N ALA A 725 29.48 -29.69 25.35
CA ALA A 725 29.86 -28.83 26.47
C ALA A 725 30.81 -27.71 26.05
N ALA A 726 31.78 -28.02 25.16
CA ALA A 726 32.70 -27.04 24.62
C ALA A 726 31.98 -25.95 23.81
N ARG A 727 31.06 -26.34 22.90
CA ARG A 727 30.27 -25.37 22.12
C ARG A 727 29.27 -24.61 22.98
N ALA A 728 28.54 -25.29 23.87
CA ALA A 728 27.53 -24.68 24.70
C ALA A 728 28.12 -23.61 25.63
N GLN A 729 29.30 -23.87 26.21
CA GLN A 729 30.05 -22.88 27.00
C GLN A 729 30.32 -21.62 26.17
N ASP A 730 30.84 -21.80 24.95
CA ASP A 730 31.21 -20.69 24.07
C ASP A 730 29.97 -19.91 23.57
N VAL A 731 28.92 -20.62 23.14
CA VAL A 731 27.64 -20.02 22.72
C VAL A 731 27.05 -19.17 23.83
N LEU A 732 26.85 -19.72 25.03
CA LEU A 732 26.25 -18.97 26.15
C LEU A 732 27.09 -17.76 26.58
N THR A 733 28.42 -17.86 26.48
CA THR A 733 29.34 -16.76 26.80
C THR A 733 29.22 -15.65 25.76
N ARG A 734 29.26 -16.00 24.46
CA ARG A 734 29.09 -15.03 23.36
C ARG A 734 27.72 -14.37 23.38
N THR A 735 26.65 -15.10 23.70
CA THR A 735 25.31 -14.54 23.84
C THR A 735 25.27 -13.40 24.85
N VAL A 736 25.92 -13.54 26.03
CA VAL A 736 26.00 -12.46 27.02
C VAL A 736 26.82 -11.29 26.49
N HIS A 737 28.00 -11.55 25.92
CA HIS A 737 28.89 -10.50 25.42
C HIS A 737 28.27 -9.66 24.30
N LEU A 738 27.49 -10.29 23.43
CA LEU A 738 26.78 -9.63 22.33
C LEU A 738 25.45 -9.00 22.79
N ASN A 739 25.06 -9.19 24.06
CA ASN A 739 23.79 -8.77 24.62
C ASN A 739 22.59 -9.34 23.83
N LEU A 740 22.68 -10.62 23.49
CA LEU A 740 21.68 -11.36 22.70
C LEU A 740 20.98 -12.45 23.53
N THR A 741 20.92 -12.32 24.85
CA THR A 741 20.30 -13.31 25.75
C THR A 741 18.87 -13.68 25.33
N ASP A 742 18.12 -12.70 24.83
CA ASP A 742 16.71 -12.86 24.45
C ASP A 742 16.50 -13.86 23.30
N ILE A 743 17.51 -14.15 22.47
CA ILE A 743 17.40 -15.13 21.36
C ILE A 743 17.09 -16.55 21.86
N TRP A 744 17.31 -16.83 23.15
CA TRP A 744 16.94 -18.09 23.78
C TRP A 744 15.48 -18.12 24.26
N LEU A 745 14.96 -16.95 24.66
CA LEU A 745 13.62 -16.79 25.20
C LEU A 745 12.59 -16.63 24.08
N THR A 746 12.93 -15.79 23.10
CA THR A 746 12.16 -15.50 21.88
C THR A 746 13.11 -15.72 20.70
N PRO A 747 13.25 -16.95 20.20
CA PRO A 747 14.15 -17.23 19.08
C PRO A 747 13.66 -16.58 17.79
N GLY A 748 14.58 -16.01 17.02
CA GLY A 748 14.31 -15.58 15.66
C GLY A 748 14.11 -16.75 14.69
N TRP A 749 13.72 -16.45 13.46
CA TRP A 749 13.38 -17.45 12.44
C TRP A 749 14.53 -18.37 12.01
N LEU A 750 15.79 -18.01 12.32
CA LEU A 750 16.98 -18.85 12.10
C LEU A 750 17.49 -19.56 13.37
N GLY A 751 16.92 -19.23 14.53
CA GLY A 751 17.26 -19.86 15.80
C GLY A 751 16.53 -21.19 16.01
N ILE A 752 16.84 -21.87 17.12
CA ILE A 752 16.09 -23.07 17.53
C ILE A 752 14.70 -22.65 18.00
N THR A 753 13.69 -22.72 17.13
CA THR A 753 12.30 -22.30 17.44
C THR A 753 11.52 -23.32 18.25
N ASP A 754 11.89 -24.59 18.20
CA ASP A 754 11.30 -25.65 19.03
C ASP A 754 11.71 -25.49 20.51
N GLU A 755 10.73 -25.26 21.38
CA GLU A 755 10.96 -25.07 22.82
C GLU A 755 11.50 -26.34 23.50
N ALA A 756 11.05 -27.53 23.10
CA ALA A 756 11.52 -28.78 23.68
C ALA A 756 13.01 -28.99 23.36
N VAL A 757 13.43 -28.68 22.13
CA VAL A 757 14.84 -28.73 21.73
C VAL A 757 15.66 -27.70 22.51
N ARG A 758 15.19 -26.44 22.63
CA ARG A 758 15.89 -25.42 23.44
C ARG A 758 16.02 -25.83 24.91
N ARG A 759 14.99 -26.43 25.49
CA ARG A 759 15.00 -26.89 26.88
C ARG A 759 16.02 -28.01 27.08
N ALA A 760 15.97 -29.05 26.24
CA ALA A 760 16.94 -30.14 26.28
C ALA A 760 18.38 -29.65 26.14
N TRP A 761 18.59 -28.65 25.28
CA TRP A 761 19.88 -27.98 25.12
C TRP A 761 20.33 -27.31 26.42
N LEU A 762 19.48 -26.49 27.06
CA LEU A 762 19.83 -25.77 28.29
C LEU A 762 20.01 -26.68 29.49
N ASP A 763 19.23 -27.75 29.58
CA ASP A 763 19.36 -28.79 30.61
C ASP A 763 20.70 -29.52 30.52
N ALA A 764 21.10 -29.86 29.31
CA ALA A 764 22.42 -30.41 29.04
C ALA A 764 23.53 -29.40 29.40
N ALA A 765 23.39 -28.12 29.01
CA ALA A 765 24.39 -27.09 29.30
C ALA A 765 24.57 -26.87 30.81
N TRP A 766 23.47 -26.84 31.56
CA TRP A 766 23.49 -26.72 33.01
C TRP A 766 24.14 -27.94 33.68
N ALA A 767 23.80 -29.16 33.25
CA ALA A 767 24.40 -30.39 33.76
C ALA A 767 25.92 -30.43 33.56
N GLU A 768 26.40 -29.94 32.42
CA GLU A 768 27.82 -29.82 32.08
C GLU A 768 28.49 -28.56 32.67
N ARG A 769 27.75 -27.75 33.44
CA ARG A 769 28.20 -26.48 34.07
C ARG A 769 28.68 -25.43 33.08
N CYS A 770 28.23 -25.49 31.83
CA CYS A 770 28.51 -24.51 30.79
C CYS A 770 27.89 -23.15 31.16
N ALA A 771 28.72 -22.12 31.36
CA ALA A 771 28.30 -20.78 31.75
C ALA A 771 27.21 -20.78 32.84
N ALA A 772 27.43 -21.57 33.90
CA ALA A 772 26.40 -22.07 34.81
C ALA A 772 25.38 -21.02 35.31
N ALA A 773 25.82 -19.79 35.62
CA ALA A 773 24.92 -18.72 36.05
C ALA A 773 23.93 -18.27 34.95
N HIS A 774 24.39 -18.20 33.71
CA HIS A 774 23.57 -17.83 32.56
C HIS A 774 22.67 -18.98 32.13
N ALA A 775 23.18 -20.21 32.11
CA ALA A 775 22.37 -21.40 31.85
C ALA A 775 21.23 -21.55 32.87
N ALA A 776 21.52 -21.36 34.17
CA ALA A 776 20.51 -21.40 35.23
C ALA A 776 19.46 -20.28 35.09
N TYR A 777 19.89 -19.06 34.72
CA TYR A 777 18.96 -17.97 34.40
C TYR A 777 18.02 -18.34 33.25
N LEU A 778 18.56 -18.86 32.14
CA LEU A 778 17.76 -19.24 30.98
C LEU A 778 16.83 -20.42 31.28
N GLN A 779 17.27 -21.42 32.05
CA GLN A 779 16.42 -22.51 32.51
C GLN A 779 15.26 -22.02 33.36
N ASP A 780 15.48 -21.08 34.29
CA ASP A 780 14.42 -20.46 35.09
C ASP A 780 13.39 -19.74 34.21
N LYS A 781 13.84 -19.14 33.10
CA LYS A 781 12.96 -18.39 32.18
C LYS A 781 12.27 -19.24 31.12
N ILE A 782 12.84 -20.39 30.75
CA ILE A 782 12.30 -21.31 29.73
C ILE A 782 11.53 -22.49 30.36
N SER A 783 11.74 -22.78 31.65
CA SER A 783 10.94 -23.77 32.38
C SER A 783 9.63 -23.14 32.87
N PRO A 784 8.46 -23.80 32.74
CA PRO A 784 7.43 -23.64 33.75
C PRO A 784 8.01 -24.14 35.08
N PRO A 785 7.58 -23.63 36.26
CA PRO A 785 8.16 -24.04 37.53
C PRO A 785 8.04 -25.57 37.68
N ALA A 786 9.18 -26.26 37.75
CA ALA A 786 9.24 -27.70 37.94
C ALA A 786 10.03 -28.02 39.20
N ASP A 787 9.31 -28.36 40.27
CA ASP A 787 9.73 -29.41 41.19
C ASP A 787 8.50 -30.07 41.81
N GLY A 788 8.06 -31.13 41.14
CA GLY A 788 7.29 -32.20 41.74
C GLY A 788 8.25 -33.29 42.26
N THR A 789 8.66 -33.19 43.52
CA THR A 789 9.04 -34.36 44.33
C THR A 789 8.39 -34.28 45.70
N THR A 790 7.07 -34.19 45.68
CA THR A 790 6.25 -34.98 46.58
C THR A 790 5.26 -35.69 45.67
N THR A 791 5.12 -36.99 45.85
CA THR A 791 3.89 -37.69 45.49
C THR A 791 2.76 -37.06 46.28
N HIS A 792 2.31 -35.89 45.85
CA HIS A 792 0.99 -35.43 46.19
C HIS A 792 0.05 -36.21 45.26
N PRO A 793 -0.88 -37.00 45.83
CA PRO A 793 -1.89 -37.65 45.04
C PRO A 793 -2.56 -36.59 44.16
N SER A 794 -3.02 -36.96 42.96
CA SER A 794 -3.92 -36.13 42.16
C SER A 794 -4.85 -35.41 43.11
N PRO A 795 -4.77 -34.08 43.20
CA PRO A 795 -5.49 -33.41 44.25
C PRO A 795 -6.97 -33.67 43.92
N PRO A 796 -7.80 -34.00 44.92
CA PRO A 796 -9.17 -34.42 44.68
C PRO A 796 -9.85 -33.42 43.75
N ALA A 797 -10.78 -33.86 42.91
CA ALA A 797 -11.50 -33.04 41.92
C ALA A 797 -12.12 -31.73 42.49
N GLN A 798 -12.12 -31.57 43.81
CA GLN A 798 -12.50 -30.40 44.59
C GLN A 798 -11.41 -29.28 44.68
N SER A 799 -10.28 -29.37 43.96
CA SER A 799 -9.09 -28.51 44.17
C SER A 799 -8.60 -27.71 42.94
N VAL A 800 -9.39 -27.68 41.86
CA VAL A 800 -9.17 -26.90 40.64
C VAL A 800 -10.25 -25.82 40.57
N LEU A 801 -9.84 -24.61 40.21
CA LEU A 801 -10.72 -23.47 39.95
C LEU A 801 -11.05 -23.46 38.45
N ARG A 802 -12.32 -23.63 38.07
CA ARG A 802 -12.75 -23.51 36.67
C ARG A 802 -13.37 -22.14 36.45
N VAL A 803 -12.81 -21.36 35.54
CA VAL A 803 -13.32 -20.04 35.16
C VAL A 803 -14.04 -20.17 33.82
N THR A 804 -15.32 -19.81 33.83
CA THR A 804 -16.16 -19.73 32.63
C THR A 804 -16.18 -18.29 32.14
N THR A 805 -15.87 -18.10 30.87
CA THR A 805 -15.77 -16.81 30.17
C THR A 805 -16.50 -16.81 28.83
N LEU A 806 -16.90 -17.98 28.31
CA LEU A 806 -17.65 -18.20 27.07
C LEU A 806 -19.07 -18.72 27.38
N GLY A 807 -20.03 -17.81 27.62
CA GLY A 807 -21.41 -18.18 28.00
C GLY A 807 -21.90 -17.61 29.33
N GLY A 808 -21.20 -16.61 29.86
CA GLY A 808 -21.49 -15.93 31.13
C GLY A 808 -20.36 -16.14 32.14
N PHE A 809 -19.93 -15.08 32.83
CA PHE A 809 -18.81 -15.16 33.76
C PHE A 809 -19.21 -15.90 35.04
N ALA A 810 -18.54 -17.01 35.30
CA ALA A 810 -18.68 -17.77 36.53
C ALA A 810 -17.34 -18.39 36.94
N VAL A 811 -17.17 -18.63 38.23
CA VAL A 811 -16.01 -19.34 38.76
C VAL A 811 -16.49 -20.51 39.60
N ASP A 812 -16.26 -21.74 39.15
CA ASP A 812 -16.52 -22.92 39.96
C ASP A 812 -15.31 -23.23 40.84
N ARG A 813 -15.55 -23.29 42.15
CA ARG A 813 -14.56 -23.69 43.15
C ARG A 813 -15.05 -24.96 43.85
N GLY A 814 -14.64 -26.11 43.34
CA GLY A 814 -14.94 -27.41 43.96
C GLY A 814 -16.44 -27.69 44.13
N GLY A 815 -17.25 -27.30 43.14
CA GLY A 815 -18.71 -27.45 43.15
C GLY A 815 -19.49 -26.27 43.75
N VAL A 816 -18.81 -25.20 44.17
CA VAL A 816 -19.43 -23.93 44.55
C VAL A 816 -19.25 -22.92 43.41
N THR A 817 -20.35 -22.56 42.76
CA THR A 817 -20.34 -21.53 41.71
C THR A 817 -20.32 -20.13 42.33
N LEU A 818 -19.27 -19.36 42.03
CA LEU A 818 -19.10 -17.97 42.41
C LEU A 818 -19.49 -17.08 41.22
N THR A 819 -20.42 -16.15 41.45
CA THR A 819 -20.81 -15.12 40.47
C THR A 819 -20.13 -13.80 40.81
N ALA A 820 -20.33 -12.77 39.99
CA ALA A 820 -19.76 -11.44 40.23
C ALA A 820 -20.09 -10.86 41.62
N GLU A 821 -21.29 -11.16 42.14
CA GLU A 821 -21.76 -10.71 43.45
C GLU A 821 -20.98 -11.37 44.60
N SER A 822 -20.53 -12.62 44.42
CA SER A 822 -19.77 -13.38 45.42
C SER A 822 -18.42 -12.74 45.78
N PHE A 823 -17.87 -11.88 44.91
CA PHE A 823 -16.58 -11.22 45.14
C PHE A 823 -16.68 -9.99 46.05
N GLY A 824 -17.89 -9.47 46.30
CA GLY A 824 -18.19 -8.34 47.20
C GLY A 824 -17.60 -6.98 46.82
N ARG A 825 -16.53 -6.94 46.02
CA ARG A 825 -15.86 -5.75 45.50
C ARG A 825 -15.63 -5.88 44.01
N ARG A 826 -16.17 -4.92 43.24
CA ARG A 826 -16.00 -4.86 41.78
C ARG A 826 -14.54 -4.91 41.32
N LYS A 827 -13.62 -4.22 42.00
CA LYS A 827 -12.20 -4.23 41.64
C LYS A 827 -11.47 -5.54 41.98
N ALA A 828 -12.03 -6.41 42.83
CA ALA A 828 -11.45 -7.74 43.09
C ALA A 828 -11.71 -8.69 41.92
N ILE A 829 -12.95 -8.70 41.39
CA ILE A 829 -13.28 -9.49 40.21
C ILE A 829 -12.59 -8.94 38.96
N GLU A 830 -12.47 -7.61 38.78
CA GLU A 830 -11.75 -7.05 37.63
C GLU A 830 -10.27 -7.47 37.59
N ILE A 831 -9.60 -7.70 38.73
CA ILE A 831 -8.24 -8.28 38.74
C ILE A 831 -8.25 -9.67 38.11
N LEU A 832 -9.20 -10.53 38.48
CA LEU A 832 -9.32 -11.89 37.94
C LEU A 832 -9.63 -11.86 36.44
N LEU A 833 -10.60 -11.05 36.02
CA LEU A 833 -10.97 -10.90 34.61
C LEU A 833 -9.79 -10.40 33.75
N LEU A 834 -9.04 -9.42 34.27
CA LEU A 834 -7.88 -8.87 33.58
C LEU A 834 -6.78 -9.91 33.45
N LEU A 835 -6.53 -10.71 34.49
CA LEU A 835 -5.60 -11.84 34.40
C LEU A 835 -6.09 -12.89 33.38
N CYS A 836 -7.39 -13.22 33.33
CA CYS A 836 -7.92 -14.11 32.30
C CYS A 836 -7.68 -13.58 30.88
N ALA A 837 -7.81 -12.26 30.67
CA ALA A 837 -7.57 -11.60 29.39
C ALA A 837 -6.10 -11.27 29.09
N SER A 838 -5.18 -11.62 29.99
CA SER A 838 -3.76 -11.29 29.84
C SER A 838 -2.98 -12.41 29.19
N GLU A 839 -1.92 -12.04 28.46
CA GLU A 839 -0.99 -13.00 27.88
C GLU A 839 -0.41 -13.90 28.98
N ARG A 840 -0.47 -15.23 28.77
CA ARG A 840 -0.07 -16.27 29.74
C ARG A 840 -0.71 -16.12 31.12
N HIS A 841 -1.85 -15.44 31.17
CA HIS A 841 -2.57 -15.04 32.38
C HIS A 841 -1.69 -14.32 33.41
N SER A 842 -0.75 -13.51 32.94
CA SER A 842 0.26 -12.85 33.77
C SER A 842 0.39 -11.37 33.44
N GLN A 843 0.49 -10.52 34.48
CA GLN A 843 0.66 -9.07 34.33
C GLN A 843 1.62 -8.50 35.37
N SER A 844 2.25 -7.37 35.04
CA SER A 844 2.97 -6.61 36.05
C SER A 844 2.00 -5.95 37.03
N ARG A 845 2.48 -5.74 38.25
CA ARG A 845 1.71 -5.08 39.32
C ARG A 845 1.38 -3.63 38.97
N SER A 846 2.26 -2.94 38.24
CA SER A 846 2.05 -1.58 37.76
C SER A 846 0.97 -1.51 36.69
N GLU A 847 1.01 -2.40 35.69
CA GLU A 847 0.01 -2.40 34.61
C GLU A 847 -1.39 -2.71 35.14
N LEU A 848 -1.50 -3.64 36.08
CA LEU A 848 -2.77 -3.91 36.78
C LEU A 848 -3.29 -2.66 37.51
N GLN A 849 -2.41 -1.91 38.17
CA GLN A 849 -2.79 -0.69 38.89
C GLN A 849 -3.26 0.40 37.92
N ASP A 850 -2.53 0.60 36.83
CA ASP A 850 -2.81 1.64 35.84
C ASP A 850 -4.11 1.33 35.08
N LYS A 851 -4.37 0.06 34.74
CA LYS A 851 -5.64 -0.37 34.10
C LYS A 851 -6.84 -0.31 35.04
N LEU A 852 -6.66 -0.59 36.33
CA LEU A 852 -7.78 -0.62 37.30
C LEU A 852 -8.12 0.76 37.88
N TRP A 853 -7.14 1.67 37.98
CA TRP A 853 -7.33 3.03 38.51
C TRP A 853 -6.48 4.06 37.74
N PRO A 854 -6.76 4.30 36.45
CA PRO A 854 -6.00 5.24 35.62
C PRO A 854 -5.97 6.67 36.18
N GLU A 855 -6.98 7.03 36.98
CA GLU A 855 -7.15 8.35 37.57
C GLU A 855 -6.38 8.60 38.89
N LEU A 856 -5.70 7.58 39.45
CA LEU A 856 -5.03 7.69 40.75
C LEU A 856 -3.51 7.75 40.63
N SER A 857 -2.86 8.42 41.60
CA SER A 857 -1.41 8.34 41.75
C SER A 857 -0.98 6.92 42.13
N ARG A 858 0.22 6.51 41.68
CA ARG A 858 0.80 5.18 41.90
C ARG A 858 0.76 4.71 43.37
N GLU A 859 1.02 5.62 44.32
CA GLU A 859 0.96 5.33 45.75
C GLU A 859 -0.46 4.99 46.24
N LYS A 860 -1.46 5.76 45.79
CA LYS A 860 -2.88 5.54 46.14
C LYS A 860 -3.42 4.28 45.45
N ALA A 861 -3.05 4.06 44.19
CA ALA A 861 -3.39 2.86 43.43
C ALA A 861 -2.82 1.60 44.11
N SER A 862 -1.56 1.62 44.56
CA SER A 862 -0.91 0.51 45.27
C SER A 862 -1.62 0.12 46.59
N VAL A 863 -2.11 1.11 47.36
CA VAL A 863 -2.91 0.84 48.57
C VAL A 863 -4.23 0.17 48.21
N ARG A 864 -4.98 0.71 47.24
CA ARG A 864 -6.26 0.13 46.79
C ARG A 864 -6.10 -1.25 46.16
N PHE A 865 -5.01 -1.45 45.42
CA PHE A 865 -4.66 -2.71 44.80
C PHE A 865 -4.45 -3.83 45.83
N ARG A 866 -3.70 -3.57 46.91
CA ARG A 866 -3.51 -4.56 47.99
C ARG A 866 -4.84 -4.98 48.63
N VAL A 867 -5.76 -4.04 48.83
CA VAL A 867 -7.09 -4.32 49.39
C VAL A 867 -7.94 -5.16 48.43
N ALA A 868 -7.93 -4.82 47.14
CA ALA A 868 -8.67 -5.57 46.11
C ALA A 868 -8.11 -6.99 45.92
N LEU A 869 -6.78 -7.13 45.87
CA LEU A 869 -6.11 -8.42 45.75
C LEU A 869 -6.36 -9.30 46.99
N HIS A 870 -6.32 -8.73 48.19
CA HIS A 870 -6.65 -9.44 49.41
C HIS A 870 -8.10 -9.93 49.44
N ALA A 871 -9.04 -9.10 48.95
CA ALA A 871 -10.45 -9.50 48.80
C ALA A 871 -10.61 -10.64 47.79
N LEU A 872 -9.90 -10.60 46.66
CA LEU A 872 -9.88 -11.68 45.67
C LEU A 872 -9.40 -13.00 46.30
N HIS A 873 -8.29 -12.98 47.04
CA HIS A 873 -7.80 -14.18 47.72
C HIS A 873 -8.77 -14.72 48.75
N HIS A 874 -9.45 -13.87 49.52
CA HIS A 874 -10.43 -14.32 50.51
C HIS A 874 -11.65 -15.00 49.87
N VAL A 875 -12.06 -14.53 48.70
CA VAL A 875 -13.19 -15.11 47.96
C VAL A 875 -12.78 -16.44 47.33
N LEU A 876 -11.61 -16.52 46.72
CA LEU A 876 -11.13 -17.75 46.08
C LEU A 876 -10.66 -18.80 47.11
N GLU A 877 -10.07 -18.37 48.23
CA GLU A 877 -9.43 -19.24 49.23
C GLU A 877 -9.85 -18.87 50.68
N PRO A 878 -11.13 -19.04 51.05
CA PRO A 878 -11.68 -18.59 52.35
C PRO A 878 -11.12 -19.35 53.55
N GLU A 879 -10.67 -20.59 53.35
CA GLU A 879 -10.12 -21.46 54.40
C GLU A 879 -8.59 -21.37 54.51
N ARG A 880 -7.94 -20.51 53.72
CA ARG A 880 -6.47 -20.39 53.70
C ARG A 880 -5.94 -19.84 55.03
N ALA A 881 -4.96 -20.51 55.61
CA ALA A 881 -4.36 -20.08 56.87
C ALA A 881 -3.54 -18.78 56.70
N PRO A 882 -3.40 -17.95 57.74
CA PRO A 882 -2.54 -16.77 57.68
C PRO A 882 -1.10 -17.11 57.31
N ARG A 883 -0.55 -16.44 56.28
CA ARG A 883 0.81 -16.63 55.72
C ARG A 883 1.04 -17.89 54.87
N GLU A 884 0.01 -18.70 54.64
CA GLU A 884 0.07 -19.76 53.65
C GLU A 884 0.14 -19.17 52.21
N PRO A 885 0.95 -19.69 51.29
CA PRO A 885 1.02 -19.19 49.92
C PRO A 885 -0.34 -19.31 49.21
N THR A 886 -0.68 -18.34 48.38
CA THR A 886 -1.92 -18.34 47.59
C THR A 886 -1.80 -19.34 46.45
N ARG A 887 -2.84 -20.15 46.21
CA ARG A 887 -2.82 -21.26 45.24
C ARG A 887 -3.19 -20.80 43.82
N PHE A 888 -4.32 -20.12 43.67
CA PHE A 888 -4.91 -19.84 42.35
C PHE A 888 -4.36 -18.57 41.70
N VAL A 889 -4.18 -17.50 42.48
CA VAL A 889 -3.56 -16.25 42.03
C VAL A 889 -2.20 -16.14 42.70
N ARG A 890 -1.13 -16.22 41.93
CA ARG A 890 0.25 -16.18 42.43
C ARG A 890 0.80 -14.77 42.32
N THR A 891 1.75 -14.43 43.18
CA THR A 891 2.35 -13.09 43.23
C THR A 891 3.85 -13.17 43.45
N SER A 892 4.62 -12.38 42.71
CA SER A 892 6.04 -12.06 42.97
C SER A 892 6.18 -10.61 43.46
N ALA A 893 7.41 -10.10 43.50
CA ALA A 893 7.66 -8.69 43.80
C ALA A 893 6.99 -7.75 42.78
N ASP A 894 6.98 -8.15 41.51
CA ASP A 894 6.63 -7.32 40.35
C ASP A 894 5.49 -7.87 39.48
N ARG A 895 5.13 -9.15 39.59
CA ARG A 895 4.13 -9.82 38.73
C ARG A 895 3.06 -10.56 39.51
N ILE A 896 1.93 -10.74 38.84
CA ILE A 896 0.75 -11.45 39.34
C ILE A 896 0.21 -12.31 38.20
N TRP A 897 -0.12 -13.57 38.47
CA TRP A 897 -0.57 -14.52 37.46
C TRP A 897 -1.53 -15.57 38.00
N LEU A 898 -2.29 -16.21 37.10
CA LEU A 898 -3.09 -17.39 37.42
C LEU A 898 -2.22 -18.66 37.33
N ASP A 899 -2.35 -19.52 38.33
CA ASP A 899 -1.60 -20.78 38.39
C ASP A 899 -2.18 -21.81 37.41
N PRO A 900 -1.45 -22.21 36.35
CA PRO A 900 -1.99 -23.03 35.27
C PRO A 900 -2.30 -24.47 35.69
N HIS A 901 -1.78 -24.92 36.84
CA HIS A 901 -2.03 -26.26 37.37
C HIS A 901 -3.28 -26.33 38.25
N SER A 902 -3.81 -25.18 38.68
CA SER A 902 -4.94 -25.08 39.59
C SER A 902 -6.07 -24.19 39.10
N VAL A 903 -5.90 -23.51 37.95
CA VAL A 903 -6.93 -22.72 37.28
C VAL A 903 -7.08 -23.20 35.83
N THR A 904 -8.29 -23.52 35.42
CA THR A 904 -8.64 -23.77 34.00
C THR A 904 -9.61 -22.71 33.52
N ILE A 905 -9.46 -22.26 32.28
CA ILE A 905 -10.33 -21.26 31.66
C ILE A 905 -10.89 -21.87 30.38
N ASP A 906 -12.21 -21.82 30.23
CA ASP A 906 -12.90 -22.35 29.05
C ASP A 906 -12.45 -21.71 27.72
N ALA A 907 -12.06 -20.43 27.74
CA ALA A 907 -11.50 -19.75 26.58
C ALA A 907 -10.15 -20.35 26.13
N ASP A 908 -9.31 -20.80 27.06
CA ASP A 908 -8.07 -21.49 26.71
C ASP A 908 -8.35 -22.89 26.18
N GLU A 909 -9.29 -23.63 26.81
CA GLU A 909 -9.75 -24.94 26.34
C GLU A 909 -10.29 -24.82 24.90
N PHE A 910 -11.13 -23.82 24.62
CA PHE A 910 -11.62 -23.54 23.27
C PHE A 910 -10.49 -23.20 22.30
N ARG A 911 -9.58 -22.30 22.67
CA ARG A 911 -8.44 -21.88 21.82
C ARG A 911 -7.60 -23.09 21.39
N VAL A 912 -7.21 -23.92 22.36
CA VAL A 912 -6.37 -25.10 22.11
C VAL A 912 -7.08 -26.09 21.20
N HIS A 913 -8.35 -26.39 21.47
CA HIS A 913 -9.09 -27.38 20.69
C HIS A 913 -9.46 -26.88 19.28
N ALA A 914 -9.79 -25.59 19.13
CA ALA A 914 -10.04 -24.98 17.84
C ALA A 914 -8.77 -24.99 16.98
N ASP A 915 -7.63 -24.59 17.55
CA ASP A 915 -6.34 -24.58 16.85
C ASP A 915 -5.92 -26.00 16.44
N GLN A 916 -6.15 -27.00 17.29
CA GLN A 916 -5.89 -28.41 16.96
C GLN A 916 -6.74 -28.92 15.79
N LEU A 917 -8.03 -28.57 15.74
CA LEU A 917 -8.92 -28.99 14.67
C LEU A 917 -8.64 -28.28 13.35
N LEU A 918 -8.38 -26.97 13.40
CA LEU A 918 -7.98 -26.17 12.23
C LEU A 918 -6.62 -26.58 11.66
N ALA A 919 -5.75 -27.19 12.49
CA ALA A 919 -4.49 -27.79 12.07
C ALA A 919 -4.64 -29.15 11.39
N SER A 920 -5.74 -29.87 11.63
CA SER A 920 -5.91 -31.25 11.18
C SER A 920 -6.19 -31.32 9.67
N ALA A 921 -5.49 -32.22 8.97
CA ALA A 921 -5.79 -32.54 7.56
C ALA A 921 -7.12 -33.30 7.40
N GLU A 922 -7.57 -33.98 8.47
CA GLU A 922 -8.83 -34.71 8.57
C GLU A 922 -9.56 -34.22 9.83
N CYS A 923 -10.35 -33.15 9.70
CA CYS A 923 -11.20 -32.70 10.80
C CYS A 923 -12.47 -33.57 10.83
N ASP A 924 -12.71 -34.28 11.93
CA ASP A 924 -14.00 -34.95 12.15
C ASP A 924 -15.08 -33.87 12.40
N PRO A 925 -16.14 -33.80 11.57
CA PRO A 925 -17.23 -32.85 11.78
C PRO A 925 -17.86 -32.93 13.17
N ALA A 926 -17.89 -34.11 13.79
CA ALA A 926 -18.46 -34.30 15.13
C ALA A 926 -17.59 -33.64 16.22
N GLU A 927 -16.26 -33.70 16.10
CA GLU A 927 -15.35 -33.03 17.04
C GLU A 927 -15.36 -31.51 16.81
N GLY A 928 -15.45 -31.06 15.55
CA GLY A 928 -15.70 -29.66 15.19
C GLY A 928 -16.94 -29.09 15.86
N GLN A 929 -18.07 -29.78 15.74
CA GLN A 929 -19.33 -29.38 16.39
C GLN A 929 -19.22 -29.33 17.92
N LYS A 930 -18.51 -30.27 18.53
CA LYS A 930 -18.31 -30.33 19.98
C LYS A 930 -17.50 -29.14 20.49
N VAL A 931 -16.39 -28.80 19.82
CA VAL A 931 -15.55 -27.63 20.18
C VAL A 931 -16.31 -26.33 19.94
N LEU A 932 -17.03 -26.24 18.82
CA LEU A 932 -17.96 -25.15 18.54
C LEU A 932 -19.02 -25.01 19.64
N GLY A 933 -19.48 -26.10 20.27
CA GLY A 933 -20.41 -26.09 21.39
C GLY A 933 -19.88 -25.40 22.66
N ALA A 934 -18.55 -25.33 22.84
CA ALA A 934 -17.93 -24.67 23.97
C ALA A 934 -17.95 -23.13 23.85
N TYR A 935 -18.03 -22.59 22.63
CA TYR A 935 -18.18 -21.16 22.38
C TYR A 935 -19.67 -20.79 22.32
N GLN A 936 -20.22 -20.33 23.44
CA GLN A 936 -21.65 -19.96 23.54
C GLN A 936 -21.90 -18.46 23.29
N GLN A 937 -21.02 -17.60 23.79
CA GLN A 937 -21.09 -16.14 23.70
C GLN A 937 -19.67 -15.57 23.63
N PRO A 938 -19.49 -14.34 23.13
CA PRO A 938 -18.20 -13.68 23.11
C PRO A 938 -17.55 -13.63 24.50
N PHE A 939 -16.21 -13.67 24.53
CA PHE A 939 -15.43 -13.66 25.76
C PHE A 939 -15.83 -12.51 26.69
N LEU A 940 -16.19 -12.85 27.93
CA LEU A 940 -16.68 -11.89 28.93
C LEU A 940 -17.85 -11.03 28.41
N HIS A 941 -18.82 -11.65 27.76
CA HIS A 941 -20.04 -11.01 27.24
C HIS A 941 -20.75 -10.13 28.29
N ASP A 942 -20.74 -10.53 29.56
CA ASP A 942 -21.37 -9.78 30.66
C ASP A 942 -20.68 -8.44 30.98
N TYR A 943 -19.49 -8.20 30.41
CA TYR A 943 -18.68 -7.01 30.64
C TYR A 943 -18.34 -6.26 29.35
N PRO A 944 -19.32 -5.84 28.52
CA PRO A 944 -19.07 -5.31 27.18
C PRO A 944 -18.22 -4.03 27.18
N ALA A 945 -18.38 -3.18 28.20
CA ALA A 945 -17.67 -1.90 28.35
C ALA A 945 -16.18 -2.01 28.73
N ILE A 946 -15.63 -3.22 28.87
CA ILE A 946 -14.21 -3.42 29.20
C ILE A 946 -13.38 -3.44 27.91
N GLU A 947 -12.65 -2.36 27.66
CA GLU A 947 -11.85 -2.18 26.44
C GLU A 947 -10.67 -3.14 26.35
N TRP A 948 -9.99 -3.45 27.46
CA TRP A 948 -8.83 -4.36 27.43
C TRP A 948 -9.21 -5.82 27.14
N ALA A 949 -10.51 -6.16 27.10
CA ALA A 949 -10.99 -7.48 26.70
C ALA A 949 -11.26 -7.56 25.18
N ILE A 950 -11.28 -6.44 24.45
CA ILE A 950 -11.53 -6.38 23.00
C ILE A 950 -10.54 -7.27 22.23
N PRO A 951 -9.21 -7.18 22.45
CA PRO A 951 -8.27 -8.00 21.67
C PRO A 951 -8.51 -9.51 21.79
N VAL A 952 -8.86 -9.98 22.99
CA VAL A 952 -9.15 -11.41 23.25
C VAL A 952 -10.50 -11.82 22.66
N ARG A 953 -11.49 -10.92 22.65
CA ARG A 953 -12.78 -11.17 21.97
C ARG A 953 -12.59 -11.33 20.48
N ASP A 954 -11.85 -10.42 19.85
CA ASP A 954 -11.58 -10.43 18.42
C ASP A 954 -10.79 -11.69 18.03
N GLU A 955 -9.76 -12.02 18.82
CA GLU A 955 -8.96 -13.24 18.65
C GLU A 955 -9.83 -14.51 18.66
N LEU A 956 -10.70 -14.66 19.67
CA LEU A 956 -11.53 -15.85 19.81
C LEU A 956 -12.70 -15.88 18.81
N ALA A 957 -13.20 -14.71 18.39
CA ALA A 957 -14.22 -14.59 17.35
C ALA A 957 -13.68 -15.04 15.99
N VAL A 958 -12.45 -14.66 15.62
CA VAL A 958 -11.81 -15.11 14.37
C VAL A 958 -11.71 -16.64 14.34
N ARG A 959 -11.20 -17.26 15.42
CA ARG A 959 -11.12 -18.73 15.51
C ARG A 959 -12.47 -19.43 15.44
N PHE A 960 -13.48 -18.83 16.08
CA PHE A 960 -14.85 -19.33 16.00
C PHE A 960 -15.40 -19.28 14.57
N THR A 961 -15.15 -18.19 13.85
CA THR A 961 -15.53 -18.05 12.44
C THR A 961 -14.82 -19.08 11.56
N GLU A 962 -13.50 -19.19 11.66
CA GLU A 962 -12.69 -20.13 10.87
C GLU A 962 -13.12 -21.58 11.11
N LEU A 963 -13.26 -21.99 12.38
CA LEU A 963 -13.68 -23.35 12.73
C LEU A 963 -15.12 -23.63 12.28
N THR A 964 -16.00 -22.63 12.35
CA THR A 964 -17.39 -22.78 11.89
C THR A 964 -17.45 -23.02 10.39
N LEU A 965 -16.74 -22.22 9.59
CA LEU A 965 -16.73 -22.38 8.13
C LEU A 965 -16.11 -23.73 7.73
N ALA A 966 -14.95 -24.08 8.30
CA ALA A 966 -14.29 -25.35 8.01
C ALA A 966 -15.17 -26.57 8.40
N THR A 967 -15.82 -26.52 9.56
CA THR A 967 -16.72 -27.60 10.00
C THR A 967 -17.97 -27.66 9.12
N ALA A 968 -18.54 -26.52 8.73
CA ALA A 968 -19.75 -26.46 7.92
C ALA A 968 -19.53 -26.95 6.48
N GLU A 969 -18.35 -26.68 5.90
CA GLU A 969 -17.95 -27.24 4.60
C GLU A 969 -17.85 -28.77 4.65
N LEU A 970 -17.23 -29.34 5.68
CA LEU A 970 -17.13 -30.80 5.83
C LEU A 970 -18.49 -31.46 6.07
N LEU A 971 -19.38 -30.80 6.82
CA LEU A 971 -20.77 -31.24 6.98
C LEU A 971 -21.55 -31.21 5.66
N LEU A 972 -21.28 -30.22 4.81
CA LEU A 972 -21.84 -30.14 3.47
C LEU A 972 -21.34 -31.30 2.58
N GLU A 973 -20.04 -31.60 2.61
CA GLU A 973 -19.44 -32.70 1.85
C GLU A 973 -19.95 -34.09 2.31
N THR A 974 -20.18 -34.25 3.61
CA THR A 974 -20.68 -35.51 4.20
C THR A 974 -22.21 -35.65 4.15
N GLY A 975 -22.92 -34.63 3.67
CA GLY A 975 -24.37 -34.65 3.44
C GLY A 975 -25.25 -34.25 4.64
N ASP A 976 -24.66 -33.81 5.76
CA ASP A 976 -25.41 -33.27 6.90
C ASP A 976 -25.69 -31.77 6.72
N HIS A 977 -26.54 -31.46 5.74
CA HIS A 977 -26.91 -30.09 5.38
C HIS A 977 -27.59 -29.34 6.55
N THR A 978 -28.29 -30.06 7.43
CA THR A 978 -29.02 -29.45 8.56
C THR A 978 -28.04 -28.90 9.58
N ALA A 979 -27.01 -29.67 9.92
CA ALA A 979 -25.99 -29.23 10.86
C ALA A 979 -25.10 -28.12 10.29
N ALA A 980 -24.77 -28.16 8.98
CA ALA A 980 -24.04 -27.08 8.31
C ALA A 980 -24.80 -25.74 8.40
N ILE A 981 -26.10 -25.74 8.08
CA ILE A 981 -26.96 -24.55 8.18
C ILE A 981 -27.05 -24.06 9.62
N ALA A 982 -27.16 -24.95 10.60
CA ALA A 982 -27.24 -24.59 12.02
C ALA A 982 -25.95 -23.92 12.52
N ALA A 983 -24.78 -24.43 12.12
CA ALA A 983 -23.48 -23.86 12.48
C ALA A 983 -23.30 -22.45 11.89
N CYS A 984 -23.51 -22.28 10.58
CA CYS A 984 -23.40 -20.98 9.92
C CYS A 984 -24.42 -19.96 10.43
N ARG A 985 -25.65 -20.37 10.76
CA ARG A 985 -26.64 -19.46 11.37
C ARG A 985 -26.22 -18.98 12.75
N ARG A 986 -25.56 -19.82 13.54
CA ARG A 986 -25.02 -19.41 14.83
C ARG A 986 -23.89 -18.40 14.65
N LEU A 987 -23.02 -18.60 13.66
CA LEU A 987 -22.00 -17.61 13.28
C LEU A 987 -22.64 -16.27 12.85
N LEU A 988 -23.64 -16.31 11.98
CA LEU A 988 -24.35 -15.10 11.52
C LEU A 988 -25.10 -14.35 12.64
N ALA A 989 -25.45 -15.04 13.73
CA ALA A 989 -26.01 -14.40 14.92
C ALA A 989 -24.95 -13.67 15.77
N HIS A 990 -23.67 -14.06 15.66
CA HIS A 990 -22.55 -13.36 16.29
C HIS A 990 -22.00 -12.24 15.41
N ASP A 991 -21.87 -12.50 14.11
CA ASP A 991 -21.42 -11.55 13.10
C ASP A 991 -22.25 -11.72 11.81
N PRO A 992 -23.22 -10.81 11.56
CA PRO A 992 -24.09 -10.90 10.39
C PRO A 992 -23.38 -10.56 9.08
N PHE A 993 -22.10 -10.14 9.11
CA PHE A 993 -21.33 -9.70 7.94
C PHE A 993 -20.32 -10.74 7.43
N VAL A 994 -20.47 -12.01 7.84
CA VAL A 994 -19.64 -13.10 7.32
C VAL A 994 -20.25 -13.68 6.04
N GLU A 995 -19.90 -13.08 4.90
CA GLU A 995 -20.40 -13.48 3.58
C GLU A 995 -20.26 -15.00 3.25
N PRO A 996 -19.12 -15.67 3.52
CA PRO A 996 -18.97 -17.11 3.28
C PRO A 996 -19.98 -17.98 4.05
N ALA A 997 -20.49 -17.51 5.20
CA ALA A 997 -21.48 -18.26 5.97
C ALA A 997 -22.85 -18.28 5.25
N TYR A 998 -23.23 -17.18 4.57
CA TYR A 998 -24.43 -17.17 3.73
C TYR A 998 -24.28 -18.07 2.50
N GLU A 999 -23.09 -18.12 1.92
CA GLU A 999 -22.76 -19.00 0.80
C GLU A 999 -22.94 -20.47 1.18
N VAL A 1000 -22.36 -20.91 2.31
CA VAL A 1000 -22.52 -22.28 2.81
C VAL A 1000 -23.98 -22.60 3.14
N VAL A 1001 -24.74 -21.65 3.73
CA VAL A 1001 -26.19 -21.82 3.95
C VAL A 1001 -26.95 -21.99 2.64
N ALA A 1002 -26.64 -21.20 1.61
CA ALA A 1002 -27.27 -21.31 0.31
C ALA A 1002 -26.92 -22.64 -0.38
N ALA A 1003 -25.66 -23.05 -0.35
CA ALA A 1003 -25.17 -24.30 -0.91
C ALA A 1003 -25.82 -25.53 -0.24
N ALA A 1004 -25.87 -25.55 1.10
CA ALA A 1004 -26.53 -26.62 1.87
C ALA A 1004 -28.03 -26.72 1.57
N ARG A 1005 -28.72 -25.58 1.38
CA ARG A 1005 -30.14 -25.56 1.00
C ARG A 1005 -30.38 -26.06 -0.42
N LEU A 1006 -29.51 -25.70 -1.38
CA LEU A 1006 -29.58 -26.23 -2.73
C LEU A 1006 -29.35 -27.75 -2.75
N ALA A 1007 -28.35 -28.23 -2.00
CA ALA A 1007 -28.06 -29.66 -1.87
C ALA A 1007 -29.21 -30.43 -1.20
N ALA A 1008 -29.97 -29.79 -0.32
CA ALA A 1008 -31.20 -30.33 0.29
C ALA A 1008 -32.47 -30.17 -0.59
N GLY A 1009 -32.37 -29.54 -1.76
CA GLY A 1009 -33.51 -29.31 -2.67
C GLY A 1009 -34.39 -28.09 -2.33
N ASP A 1010 -34.01 -27.25 -1.36
CA ASP A 1010 -34.71 -26.01 -0.98
C ASP A 1010 -34.15 -24.79 -1.73
N SER A 1011 -34.45 -24.70 -3.03
CA SER A 1011 -34.04 -23.56 -3.86
C SER A 1011 -34.60 -22.22 -3.37
N ALA A 1012 -35.84 -22.21 -2.86
CA ALA A 1012 -36.46 -21.00 -2.32
C ALA A 1012 -35.71 -20.49 -1.07
N GLY A 1013 -35.23 -21.40 -0.22
CA GLY A 1013 -34.40 -21.06 0.93
C GLY A 1013 -33.01 -20.56 0.55
N ALA A 1014 -32.38 -21.11 -0.49
CA ALA A 1014 -31.07 -20.61 -0.95
C ALA A 1014 -31.15 -19.15 -1.42
N HIS A 1015 -32.17 -18.81 -2.22
CA HIS A 1015 -32.41 -17.43 -2.66
C HIS A 1015 -32.75 -16.48 -1.51
N ARG A 1016 -33.44 -16.96 -0.46
CA ARG A 1016 -33.69 -16.16 0.74
C ARG A 1016 -32.40 -15.82 1.48
N ALA A 1017 -31.48 -16.77 1.63
CA ALA A 1017 -30.19 -16.53 2.29
C ALA A 1017 -29.33 -15.52 1.51
N PHE A 1018 -29.32 -15.64 0.18
CA PHE A 1018 -28.64 -14.68 -0.69
C PHE A 1018 -29.21 -13.25 -0.56
N ARG A 1019 -30.54 -13.10 -0.67
CA ARG A 1019 -31.20 -11.79 -0.51
C ARG A 1019 -31.05 -11.21 0.89
N GLU A 1020 -30.98 -12.05 1.91
CA GLU A 1020 -30.74 -11.62 3.30
C GLU A 1020 -29.33 -11.04 3.44
N CYS A 1021 -28.32 -11.68 2.83
CA CYS A 1021 -26.96 -11.16 2.73
C CYS A 1021 -26.92 -9.84 1.95
N GLU A 1022 -27.49 -9.80 0.73
CA GLU A 1022 -27.55 -8.58 -0.09
C GLU A 1022 -28.18 -7.42 0.67
N ARG A 1023 -29.36 -7.65 1.28
CA ARG A 1023 -30.07 -6.62 2.02
C ARG A 1023 -29.27 -6.12 3.22
N LEU A 1024 -28.65 -7.00 4.02
CA LEU A 1024 -27.88 -6.58 5.19
C LEU A 1024 -26.61 -5.82 4.81
N PHE A 1025 -25.92 -6.24 3.75
CA PHE A 1025 -24.70 -5.57 3.28
C PHE A 1025 -25.03 -4.23 2.61
N GLU A 1026 -26.14 -4.13 1.88
CA GLU A 1026 -26.60 -2.88 1.27
C GLU A 1026 -27.14 -1.90 2.32
N GLU A 1027 -27.94 -2.37 3.30
CA GLU A 1027 -28.53 -1.50 4.33
C GLU A 1027 -27.54 -1.02 5.39
N GLU A 1028 -26.59 -1.86 5.83
CA GLU A 1028 -25.71 -1.55 6.97
C GLU A 1028 -24.26 -1.22 6.57
N LEU A 1029 -23.80 -1.65 5.38
CA LEU A 1029 -22.42 -1.45 4.92
C LEU A 1029 -22.30 -0.71 3.57
N ASP A 1030 -23.43 -0.39 2.90
CA ASP A 1030 -23.51 0.21 1.54
C ASP A 1030 -22.61 -0.47 0.49
N ILE A 1031 -22.44 -1.79 0.61
CA ILE A 1031 -21.68 -2.63 -0.33
C ILE A 1031 -22.55 -3.81 -0.78
N ARG A 1032 -22.19 -4.42 -1.92
CA ARG A 1032 -22.81 -5.66 -2.39
C ARG A 1032 -21.97 -6.88 -2.01
N PRO A 1033 -22.59 -8.05 -1.74
CA PRO A 1033 -21.86 -9.30 -1.60
C PRO A 1033 -21.04 -9.61 -2.86
N THR A 1034 -19.85 -10.17 -2.67
CA THR A 1034 -18.92 -10.55 -3.74
C THR A 1034 -19.35 -11.78 -4.55
N TRP A 1035 -20.16 -12.69 -3.98
CA TRP A 1035 -20.68 -13.85 -4.70
C TRP A 1035 -22.07 -13.61 -5.33
N THR A 1036 -22.40 -14.35 -6.39
CA THR A 1036 -23.71 -14.31 -7.06
C THR A 1036 -24.34 -15.69 -7.14
N LEU A 1037 -25.67 -15.78 -6.94
CA LEU A 1037 -26.42 -17.03 -6.97
C LEU A 1037 -26.97 -17.33 -8.38
N ASN A 1038 -26.35 -18.28 -9.11
CA ASN A 1038 -26.76 -18.66 -10.47
C ASN A 1038 -27.71 -19.87 -10.49
N ALA A 1039 -28.48 -20.04 -11.58
CA ALA A 1039 -29.48 -21.12 -11.75
C ALA A 1039 -28.92 -22.56 -11.67
N SER A 1040 -27.60 -22.75 -11.75
CA SER A 1040 -26.89 -24.03 -11.71
C SER A 1040 -26.12 -24.29 -10.40
N GLY A 1041 -26.26 -23.43 -9.39
CA GLY A 1041 -25.57 -23.55 -8.09
C GLY A 1041 -24.41 -22.58 -7.90
N VAL A 1042 -23.94 -22.50 -6.65
CA VAL A 1042 -22.85 -21.64 -6.14
C VAL A 1042 -21.51 -22.05 -6.78
N HIS A 1043 -20.71 -21.09 -7.24
CA HIS A 1043 -19.33 -21.36 -7.67
C HIS A 1043 -18.52 -21.85 -6.46
N SER A 1044 -18.08 -23.11 -6.51
CA SER A 1044 -17.25 -23.79 -5.51
C SER A 1044 -16.21 -22.88 -4.82
N LEU A 1045 -16.28 -22.82 -3.49
CA LEU A 1045 -15.23 -22.43 -2.55
C LEU A 1045 -13.94 -23.24 -2.79
N ARG A 1046 -13.12 -22.81 -3.76
CA ARG A 1046 -11.73 -23.26 -3.92
C ARG A 1046 -10.71 -22.12 -3.83
N HIS A 1047 -11.12 -20.98 -3.27
CA HIS A 1047 -10.26 -19.83 -3.02
C HIS A 1047 -10.17 -19.47 -1.53
N VAL A 1048 -10.15 -20.48 -0.65
CA VAL A 1048 -9.54 -20.33 0.69
C VAL A 1048 -8.87 -21.66 1.07
N ARG A 1049 -7.71 -21.96 0.47
CA ARG A 1049 -6.72 -22.84 1.10
C ARG A 1049 -5.31 -22.30 0.92
#